data_AF-A0AAQ6A500-F1
#
_entry.id   AF-A0AAQ6A500-F1
#
_cell.length_a   1.000
_cell.length_b   1.000
_cell.length_c   1.000
_cell.angle_alpha   90.00
_cell.angle_beta   90.00
_cell.angle_gamma   90.00
#
_symmetry.space_group_name_H-M   'P 1'
#
loop_
_entity.id
_entity.type
_entity.pdbx_description
1 polymer ?
#
loop_
_entity_poly.entity_id
_entity_poly.type
_entity_poly.pdbx_seq_one_letter_code
_entity_poly.pdbx_strand_id
1 'polypeptide(L)'
;PARCSSYIFSLKDLQYQAFASVVKERFSDLYWEDDLLAVLHCLVNYSPSTLPSEAEFLSGRKDVLTGAHDEQMSPDFPEDMEDSDSLVSERLLSPGSRAEGPGLSFSPDWALAFFAEDCFSPEVIQYAVNLGQHTGSPCLNVKTQELQQQLIIETRNLKKTRNFYQKLIHQERKNKGCESKVMLSKLKLHLEELKSKVVFLDSVKKYLEILSVDQWGLEVSLLPSLAVCEPDCLDLQSSEDPSVLSFGTSKGKSTLLSGSPSGLMAYLYARNAAVEGYIQQFLYIYRFFCTPEQLLRFIMDKFICAARYCLMRTIIFHRSLDLLQFWITDCKPVDFTPKSSLVDILENFLNTEVIPVDSQGEALLAGLHGLPYVTTASQLRGSLLSLEDDDALSLCLHNSKHLSPNGLFSSLQWRISRIVESSPSMSKDKAFSIAAALPMPCYSSLMDDVSNVCLHSEERLPFSQNEYSAQHIAQQLTLLQQEIFQGCHPVHFLNSRIQGVRDKVLTPNKNVSPHIPPAESSSVLVHEETPSNTYLQQLLTYADSVANWISAEIVICDSVKTQVALLTKYLWIGKYCYESRNFATAMQVLGGLENVIVRQLPAWKHLSSKVCEILEELRAVQVFLKSDDLCLMGGEHTKKRPTLPSAHILAMHVQQLEIGAFTLTTGAYKWTKLRSIAKVVSQVHAFQEAVYPYTPDRELQAYLRLRITRFTTADIHRLAGNNDANFQQSSEHQTRRIQDKLRRVKATFQ
;
A
#
# COMPACT_ATOMS: atom_id res chain seq x y z
N PRO A 1 5.35 -16.19 53.27
CA PRO A 1 4.53 -15.20 52.53
C PRO A 1 3.23 -14.80 53.28
N ALA A 2 2.11 -15.53 53.14
CA ALA A 2 0.77 -15.02 53.52
C ALA A 2 0.58 -14.60 55.00
N ARG A 3 1.24 -15.26 55.95
CA ARG A 3 1.21 -14.85 57.38
C ARG A 3 1.99 -13.56 57.66
N CYS A 4 2.97 -13.20 56.84
CA CYS A 4 3.76 -11.98 56.98
C CYS A 4 2.98 -10.75 56.50
N SER A 5 2.41 -10.80 55.29
CA SER A 5 1.57 -9.72 54.76
C SER A 5 0.35 -9.45 55.66
N SER A 6 -0.34 -10.49 56.13
CA SER A 6 -1.47 -10.34 57.06
C SER A 6 -1.06 -9.74 58.41
N TYR A 7 0.19 -9.90 58.85
CA TYR A 7 0.68 -9.26 60.07
C TYR A 7 1.08 -7.80 59.82
N ILE A 8 1.79 -7.52 58.72
CA ILE A 8 2.18 -6.16 58.31
C ILE A 8 0.94 -5.27 58.13
N PHE A 9 -0.13 -5.76 57.49
CA PHE A 9 -1.41 -5.03 57.38
C PHE A 9 -2.14 -4.84 58.72
N SER A 10 -1.81 -5.62 59.76
CA SER A 10 -2.35 -5.42 61.12
C SER A 10 -1.60 -4.35 61.93
N LEU A 11 -0.43 -3.88 61.45
CA LEU A 11 0.36 -2.81 62.05
C LEU A 11 -0.05 -1.41 61.55
N LYS A 12 -1.35 -1.25 61.25
CA LYS A 12 -1.92 0.00 60.76
C LYS A 12 -1.99 1.07 61.86
N ASP A 13 -1.91 2.33 61.43
CA ASP A 13 -1.98 3.56 62.20
C ASP A 13 -0.81 3.76 63.21
N LEU A 14 0.21 2.88 63.15
CA LEU A 14 1.49 3.05 63.85
C LEU A 14 2.38 4.08 63.16
N GLN A 15 3.17 4.82 63.94
CA GLN A 15 4.22 5.70 63.41
C GLN A 15 5.41 4.90 62.86
N TYR A 16 6.09 5.43 61.85
CA TYR A 16 7.15 4.74 61.09
C TYR A 16 8.21 4.06 61.97
N GLN A 17 8.75 4.77 62.97
CA GLN A 17 9.79 4.25 63.87
C GLN A 17 9.30 3.04 64.69
N ALA A 18 8.04 3.06 65.15
CA ALA A 18 7.44 1.94 65.88
C ALA A 18 7.14 0.76 64.94
N PHE A 19 6.61 1.04 63.74
CA PHE A 19 6.36 0.03 62.70
C PHE A 19 7.66 -0.68 62.30
N ALA A 20 8.71 0.07 61.95
CA ALA A 20 10.00 -0.47 61.56
C ALA A 20 10.63 -1.33 62.66
N SER A 21 10.58 -0.87 63.93
CA SER A 21 11.06 -1.66 65.07
C SER A 21 10.29 -2.98 65.23
N VAL A 22 8.95 -2.93 65.22
CA VAL A 22 8.11 -4.13 65.40
C VAL A 22 8.26 -5.12 64.24
N VAL A 23 8.43 -4.66 63.00
CA VAL A 23 8.69 -5.54 61.85
C VAL A 23 10.07 -6.19 61.94
N LYS A 24 11.13 -5.42 62.26
CA LYS A 24 12.50 -5.97 62.45
C LYS A 24 12.57 -6.93 63.65
N GLU A 25 11.82 -6.69 64.72
CA GLU A 25 11.74 -7.59 65.88
C GLU A 25 10.96 -8.88 65.58
N ARG A 26 9.83 -8.78 64.88
CA ARG A 26 8.98 -9.94 64.56
C ARG A 26 9.51 -10.83 63.44
N PHE A 27 10.38 -10.30 62.60
CA PHE A 27 11.01 -11.01 61.50
C PHE A 27 12.53 -10.78 61.53
N SER A 28 13.13 -10.98 62.71
CA SER A 28 14.59 -10.93 62.97
C SER A 28 15.43 -11.77 62.01
N ASP A 29 14.82 -12.82 61.48
CA ASP A 29 15.44 -13.84 60.64
C ASP A 29 15.54 -13.39 59.17
N LEU A 30 15.04 -12.19 58.85
CA LEU A 30 15.06 -11.56 57.53
C LEU A 30 15.81 -10.23 57.59
N TYR A 31 16.56 -9.91 56.53
CA TYR A 31 17.16 -8.60 56.36
C TYR A 31 16.11 -7.59 55.88
N TRP A 32 16.09 -6.40 56.50
CA TRP A 32 15.13 -5.34 56.19
C TRP A 32 15.87 -4.02 55.91
N GLU A 33 15.87 -3.62 54.65
CA GLU A 33 16.28 -2.29 54.20
C GLU A 33 15.26 -1.24 54.65
N ASP A 34 15.72 -0.07 55.07
CA ASP A 34 14.85 0.96 55.63
C ASP A 34 13.92 1.57 54.57
N ASP A 35 14.35 1.66 53.31
CA ASP A 35 13.51 2.13 52.20
C ASP A 35 12.34 1.18 51.92
N LEU A 36 12.58 -0.14 52.00
CA LEU A 36 11.53 -1.16 51.89
C LEU A 36 10.52 -1.06 53.06
N LEU A 37 11.00 -0.78 54.27
CA LEU A 37 10.12 -0.55 55.43
C LEU A 37 9.33 0.74 55.31
N ALA A 38 9.91 1.81 54.73
CA ALA A 38 9.19 3.04 54.45
C ALA A 38 8.07 2.82 53.41
N VAL A 39 8.35 2.10 52.32
CA VAL A 39 7.34 1.73 51.32
C VAL A 39 6.23 0.86 51.93
N LEU A 40 6.58 -0.14 52.76
CA LEU A 40 5.59 -0.97 53.46
C LEU A 40 4.76 -0.18 54.49
N HIS A 41 5.38 0.76 55.21
CA HIS A 41 4.68 1.66 56.13
C HIS A 41 3.68 2.56 55.39
N CYS A 42 4.08 3.08 54.22
CA CYS A 42 3.20 3.87 53.36
C CYS A 42 2.04 3.04 52.83
N LEU A 43 2.28 1.83 52.30
CA LEU A 43 1.24 0.94 51.75
C LEU A 43 0.19 0.46 52.77
N VAL A 44 0.55 0.39 54.06
CA VAL A 44 -0.38 0.01 55.14
C VAL A 44 -1.23 1.20 55.60
N ASN A 45 -0.67 2.42 55.61
CA ASN A 45 -1.26 3.59 56.26
C ASN A 45 -1.87 4.61 55.29
N TYR A 46 -1.43 4.64 54.04
CA TYR A 46 -1.91 5.57 53.01
C TYR A 46 -2.36 4.81 51.75
N SER A 47 -3.46 5.25 51.14
CA SER A 47 -3.90 4.74 49.84
C SER A 47 -2.94 5.21 48.72
N PRO A 48 -2.82 4.47 47.60
CA PRO A 48 -1.75 4.66 46.60
C PRO A 48 -1.94 5.87 45.67
N SER A 49 -2.44 6.99 46.20
CA SER A 49 -2.67 8.26 45.49
C SER A 49 -1.78 9.41 45.99
N THR A 50 -0.94 9.18 47.00
CA THR A 50 0.01 10.19 47.53
C THR A 50 1.39 9.61 47.80
N LEU A 51 2.22 9.54 46.75
CA LEU A 51 3.67 9.37 46.84
C LEU A 51 4.34 10.54 46.10
N PRO A 52 5.15 11.38 46.78
CA PRO A 52 5.98 12.39 46.12
C PRO A 52 7.08 11.75 45.25
N SER A 53 7.56 12.49 44.26
CA SER A 53 8.74 12.09 43.47
C SER A 53 10.03 12.30 44.28
N GLU A 54 11.04 11.45 44.08
CA GLU A 54 12.33 11.43 44.80
C GLU A 54 13.28 12.60 44.44
N ALA A 55 12.74 13.75 44.04
CA ALA A 55 13.51 14.91 43.58
C ALA A 55 13.83 15.94 44.69
N GLU A 56 13.12 15.92 45.82
CA GLU A 56 13.15 17.02 46.82
C GLU A 56 13.35 16.58 48.27
N PHE A 57 14.49 15.95 48.60
CA PHE A 57 15.00 15.98 49.99
C PHE A 57 16.50 16.27 50.07
N LEU A 58 16.83 17.40 50.72
CA LEU A 58 18.13 17.73 51.32
C LEU A 58 19.33 18.10 50.41
N SER A 59 19.12 19.06 49.50
CA SER A 59 20.15 20.10 49.33
C SER A 59 20.13 21.00 50.57
N GLY A 60 21.19 21.01 51.39
CA GLY A 60 21.05 21.48 52.79
C GLY A 60 22.28 21.92 53.57
N ARG A 61 23.47 22.15 52.97
CA ARG A 61 24.59 22.78 53.69
C ARG A 61 25.56 23.53 52.78
N LYS A 62 25.86 24.78 53.11
CA LYS A 62 27.04 25.51 52.62
C LYS A 62 28.22 25.25 53.57
N ASP A 63 29.45 25.30 53.06
CA ASP A 63 30.37 26.40 53.41
C ASP A 63 31.68 26.40 52.58
N VAL A 64 32.05 27.60 52.13
CA VAL A 64 33.39 28.19 51.92
C VAL A 64 34.56 27.28 51.46
N LEU A 65 35.13 27.56 50.28
CA LEU A 65 36.55 27.93 50.08
C LEU A 65 36.86 28.48 48.67
N THR A 66 38.03 29.13 48.54
CA THR A 66 38.42 30.09 47.47
C THR A 66 39.43 29.59 46.43
N GLY A 67 39.36 30.14 45.21
CA GLY A 67 40.52 30.44 44.34
C GLY A 67 41.02 29.32 43.41
N ALA A 68 41.75 29.61 42.32
CA ALA A 68 42.21 30.90 41.77
C ALA A 68 42.41 30.82 40.22
N HIS A 69 42.96 31.88 39.59
CA HIS A 69 43.29 31.96 38.16
C HIS A 69 44.69 31.38 37.83
N ASP A 70 44.96 31.16 36.54
CA ASP A 70 46.08 31.70 35.73
C ASP A 70 46.11 30.94 34.37
N GLU A 71 45.99 31.58 33.20
CA GLU A 71 47.05 32.25 32.41
C GLU A 71 48.26 31.31 32.10
N GLN A 72 48.35 30.66 30.92
CA GLN A 72 48.50 31.15 29.53
C GLN A 72 49.99 31.31 29.11
N MET A 73 50.50 30.38 28.30
CA MET A 73 51.62 30.63 27.38
C MET A 73 51.66 29.62 26.22
N SER A 74 51.98 30.10 25.02
CA SER A 74 52.46 29.30 23.87
C SER A 74 53.97 29.45 23.73
N PRO A 75 54.62 28.64 22.87
CA PRO A 75 55.16 29.29 21.66
C PRO A 75 55.04 28.47 20.36
N ASP A 76 54.80 29.22 19.28
CA ASP A 76 55.36 29.15 17.92
C ASP A 76 55.30 27.86 17.07
N PHE A 77 54.77 28.04 15.85
CA PHE A 77 54.85 27.13 14.70
C PHE A 77 56.20 27.28 13.97
N PRO A 78 56.50 26.42 12.97
CA PRO A 78 56.13 26.84 11.61
C PRO A 78 55.34 25.79 10.80
N GLU A 79 54.69 26.33 9.76
CA GLU A 79 54.23 25.77 8.47
C GLU A 79 54.66 24.32 8.15
N ASP A 80 53.83 23.49 7.49
CA ASP A 80 53.04 23.85 6.30
C ASP A 80 51.83 22.89 6.04
N MET A 81 51.07 23.15 4.97
CA MET A 81 49.94 22.36 4.40
C MET A 81 48.56 22.47 5.10
N GLU A 82 47.78 23.48 4.71
CA GLU A 82 46.32 23.55 4.95
C GLU A 82 45.52 22.57 4.07
N ASP A 83 44.45 21.98 4.61
CA ASP A 83 43.27 21.56 3.82
C ASP A 83 42.02 21.71 4.71
N SER A 84 41.34 22.86 4.59
CA SER A 84 40.35 23.34 5.57
C SER A 84 38.90 23.00 5.20
N ASP A 85 38.43 21.84 5.64
CA ASP A 85 37.00 21.47 5.61
C ASP A 85 36.21 22.35 6.60
N SER A 86 35.50 23.37 6.10
CA SER A 86 34.92 24.43 6.94
C SER A 86 33.71 23.96 7.76
N LEU A 87 33.89 23.81 9.08
CA LEU A 87 32.79 23.64 10.03
C LEU A 87 31.98 24.93 10.17
N VAL A 88 30.70 24.91 9.77
CA VAL A 88 29.71 25.94 10.17
C VAL A 88 28.63 25.28 11.02
N SER A 89 28.50 25.76 12.25
CA SER A 89 27.77 25.13 13.34
C SER A 89 26.28 24.88 13.09
N GLU A 90 25.84 23.63 13.24
CA GLU A 90 24.56 23.39 13.93
C GLU A 90 24.80 23.64 15.43
N ARG A 91 24.09 24.62 16.00
CA ARG A 91 24.26 24.97 17.42
C ARG A 91 23.48 24.01 18.32
N LEU A 92 24.12 23.64 19.43
CA LEU A 92 23.46 22.99 20.56
C LEU A 92 22.28 23.84 21.04
N LEU A 93 21.12 23.19 21.22
CA LEU A 93 20.03 23.68 22.07
C LEU A 93 19.71 22.62 23.12
N SER A 94 19.52 23.07 24.35
CA SER A 94 19.24 22.23 25.53
C SER A 94 17.78 21.71 25.52
N PRO A 95 17.47 20.59 26.19
CA PRO A 95 16.14 19.99 26.14
C PRO A 95 15.10 20.85 26.86
N GLY A 96 14.05 21.29 26.14
CA GLY A 96 13.11 22.27 26.70
C GLY A 96 11.78 22.54 25.98
N SER A 97 11.36 21.74 25.00
CA SER A 97 10.04 21.92 24.36
C SER A 97 9.47 20.65 23.73
N ARG A 98 8.24 20.25 24.11
CA ARG A 98 7.43 19.30 23.34
C ARG A 98 6.82 20.01 22.13
N ALA A 99 7.44 19.84 20.97
CA ALA A 99 6.87 20.08 19.65
C ALA A 99 7.58 19.11 18.68
N GLU A 100 6.93 18.76 17.57
CA GLU A 100 7.36 17.67 16.65
C GLU A 100 7.34 16.27 17.28
N GLY A 101 6.15 15.67 17.35
CA GLY A 101 6.04 14.21 17.43
C GLY A 101 6.54 13.56 16.12
N PRO A 102 7.04 12.30 16.14
CA PRO A 102 7.46 11.64 14.93
C PRO A 102 6.25 11.44 14.01
N GLY A 103 6.30 12.04 12.81
CA GLY A 103 5.30 11.81 11.77
C GLY A 103 5.33 10.35 11.33
N LEU A 104 4.46 9.53 11.91
CA LEU A 104 4.34 8.11 11.60
C LEU A 104 3.77 7.94 10.19
N SER A 105 4.68 7.88 9.21
CA SER A 105 4.37 7.55 7.83
C SER A 105 4.05 6.05 7.72
N PHE A 106 2.89 5.65 8.23
CA PHE A 106 2.32 4.32 8.00
C PHE A 106 2.18 4.13 6.49
N SER A 107 2.99 3.24 5.93
CA SER A 107 2.73 2.66 4.60
C SER A 107 1.44 1.84 4.68
N PRO A 108 0.66 1.70 3.59
CA PRO A 108 -0.50 0.80 3.59
C PRO A 108 -0.06 -0.61 4.01
N ASP A 109 -0.38 -1.02 5.25
CA ASP A 109 0.20 -2.20 5.88
C ASP A 109 -0.56 -3.47 5.49
N TRP A 110 -0.67 -3.67 4.17
CA TRP A 110 -1.17 -4.87 3.51
C TRP A 110 -0.52 -6.14 4.05
N ALA A 111 0.74 -6.05 4.48
CA ALA A 111 1.50 -7.15 5.07
C ALA A 111 0.86 -7.66 6.36
N LEU A 112 0.34 -6.78 7.24
CA LEU A 112 -0.40 -7.19 8.43
C LEU A 112 -1.72 -7.86 8.06
N ALA A 113 -2.44 -7.32 7.07
CA ALA A 113 -3.67 -7.94 6.63
C ALA A 113 -3.44 -9.35 6.01
N PHE A 114 -2.33 -9.53 5.30
CA PHE A 114 -1.99 -10.76 4.58
C PHE A 114 -1.33 -11.84 5.44
N PHE A 115 -0.33 -11.47 6.26
CA PHE A 115 0.45 -12.39 7.07
C PHE A 115 -0.04 -12.50 8.53
N ALA A 116 -0.81 -11.52 9.03
CA ALA A 116 -1.26 -11.46 10.42
C ALA A 116 -0.08 -11.62 11.40
N GLU A 117 -0.20 -12.51 12.39
CA GLU A 117 0.86 -12.83 13.35
C GLU A 117 2.19 -13.25 12.69
N ASP A 118 2.15 -13.86 11.50
CA ASP A 118 3.33 -14.32 10.76
C ASP A 118 4.01 -13.18 9.96
N CYS A 119 3.63 -11.90 10.17
CA CYS A 119 4.19 -10.75 9.45
C CYS A 119 5.63 -10.41 9.82
N PHE A 120 6.09 -10.82 11.02
CA PHE A 120 7.45 -10.57 11.50
C PHE A 120 8.15 -11.89 11.80
N SER A 121 9.44 -11.98 11.47
CA SER A 121 10.24 -13.17 11.74
C SER A 121 10.52 -13.31 13.24
N PRO A 122 10.73 -14.54 13.76
CA PRO A 122 10.99 -14.74 15.18
C PRO A 122 12.26 -14.01 15.66
N GLU A 123 13.24 -13.77 14.78
CA GLU A 123 14.44 -12.99 15.06
C GLU A 123 14.11 -11.51 15.30
N VAL A 124 13.18 -10.92 14.51
CA VAL A 124 12.70 -9.53 14.71
C VAL A 124 12.02 -9.40 16.07
N ILE A 125 11.14 -10.35 16.40
CA ILE A 125 10.40 -10.38 17.67
C ILE A 125 11.38 -10.55 18.85
N GLN A 126 12.31 -11.50 18.77
CA GLN A 126 13.31 -11.74 19.82
C GLN A 126 14.24 -10.53 20.01
N TYR A 127 14.64 -9.85 18.92
CA TYR A 127 15.43 -8.63 18.99
C TYR A 127 14.67 -7.49 19.69
N ALA A 128 13.40 -7.27 19.33
CA ALA A 128 12.54 -6.29 19.99
C ALA A 128 12.29 -6.58 21.48
N VAL A 129 12.20 -7.85 21.87
CA VAL A 129 12.17 -8.26 23.29
C VAL A 129 13.48 -7.91 24.01
N ASN A 130 14.63 -8.08 23.34
CA ASN A 130 15.95 -7.87 23.92
C ASN A 130 16.39 -6.39 24.04
N LEU A 131 15.87 -5.49 23.20
CA LEU A 131 16.11 -4.05 23.34
C LEU A 131 15.74 -3.55 24.75
N GLY A 132 16.47 -2.57 25.28
CA GLY A 132 16.23 -1.94 26.57
C GLY A 132 16.62 -2.76 27.80
N GLN A 133 17.06 -4.03 27.67
CA GLN A 133 17.42 -4.90 28.82
C GLN A 133 18.53 -4.34 29.72
N HIS A 134 19.35 -3.41 29.24
CA HIS A 134 20.35 -2.71 30.04
C HIS A 134 19.79 -1.59 30.92
N THR A 135 18.49 -1.31 30.82
CA THR A 135 17.78 -0.29 31.61
C THR A 135 16.85 -0.98 32.60
N GLY A 136 16.85 -0.57 33.87
CA GLY A 136 16.11 -1.24 34.96
C GLY A 136 14.58 -1.32 34.78
N SER A 137 14.01 -0.58 33.81
CA SER A 137 12.65 -0.76 33.32
C SER A 137 12.63 -0.61 31.79
N PRO A 138 12.55 -1.73 31.02
CA PRO A 138 12.65 -1.72 29.56
C PRO A 138 11.32 -1.31 28.89
N CYS A 139 10.90 -0.06 29.08
CA CYS A 139 9.68 0.49 28.48
C CYS A 139 9.83 0.70 26.96
N LEU A 140 8.69 0.80 26.25
CA LEU A 140 8.67 0.91 24.79
C LEU A 140 9.48 2.12 24.27
N ASN A 141 9.40 3.26 24.94
CA ASN A 141 10.14 4.47 24.56
C ASN A 141 11.67 4.25 24.57
N VAL A 142 12.20 3.52 25.56
CA VAL A 142 13.62 3.17 25.64
C VAL A 142 14.00 2.24 24.48
N LYS A 143 13.19 1.21 24.21
CA LYS A 143 13.40 0.28 23.08
C LYS A 143 13.45 1.03 21.74
N THR A 144 12.52 1.97 21.52
CA THR A 144 12.46 2.78 20.30
C THR A 144 13.66 3.72 20.16
N GLN A 145 14.11 4.35 21.25
CA GLN A 145 15.29 5.23 21.25
C GLN A 145 16.58 4.45 20.97
N GLU A 146 16.78 3.29 21.60
CA GLU A 146 17.94 2.43 21.37
C GLU A 146 18.00 1.96 19.90
N LEU A 147 16.87 1.49 19.37
CA LEU A 147 16.76 1.09 17.96
C LEU A 147 17.01 2.26 17.00
N GLN A 148 16.49 3.45 17.30
CA GLN A 148 16.72 4.64 16.48
C GLN A 148 18.21 5.02 16.45
N GLN A 149 18.92 4.91 17.57
CA GLN A 149 20.37 5.13 17.63
C GLN A 149 21.13 4.11 16.76
N GLN A 150 20.78 2.83 16.85
CA GLN A 150 21.35 1.76 16.03
C GLN A 150 21.09 1.97 14.53
N LEU A 151 19.85 2.33 14.16
CA LEU A 151 19.45 2.63 12.77
C LEU A 151 20.25 3.79 12.18
N ILE A 152 20.47 4.86 12.95
CA ILE A 152 21.28 6.02 12.54
C ILE A 152 22.75 5.61 12.32
N ILE A 153 23.32 4.82 13.23
CA ILE A 153 24.70 4.32 13.12
C ILE A 153 24.87 3.48 11.85
N GLU A 154 24.01 2.49 11.62
CA GLU A 154 24.17 1.57 10.48
C GLU A 154 23.80 2.21 9.14
N THR A 155 22.84 3.14 9.11
CA THR A 155 22.58 3.95 7.91
C THR A 155 23.79 4.83 7.56
N ARG A 156 24.47 5.40 8.57
CA ARG A 156 25.72 6.16 8.38
C ARG A 156 26.87 5.27 7.92
N ASN A 157 26.96 4.04 8.42
CA ASN A 157 27.94 3.04 7.97
C ASN A 157 27.69 2.62 6.52
N LEU A 158 26.46 2.25 6.17
CA LEU A 158 26.05 1.92 4.79
C LEU A 158 26.39 3.06 3.81
N LYS A 159 26.13 4.32 4.18
CA LYS A 159 26.49 5.49 3.37
C LYS A 159 28.01 5.65 3.19
N LYS A 160 28.81 5.45 4.25
CA LYS A 160 30.29 5.44 4.15
C LYS A 160 30.78 4.33 3.22
N THR A 161 30.31 3.09 3.42
CA THR A 161 30.70 1.91 2.64
C THR A 161 30.34 2.06 1.16
N ARG A 162 29.14 2.58 0.83
CA ARG A 162 28.73 2.87 -0.55
C ARG A 162 29.62 3.93 -1.22
N ASN A 163 29.91 5.03 -0.52
CA ASN A 163 30.78 6.09 -1.04
C ASN A 163 32.21 5.58 -1.29
N PHE A 164 32.72 4.70 -0.43
CA PHE A 164 34.03 4.05 -0.64
C PHE A 164 34.01 3.08 -1.83
N TYR A 165 32.96 2.25 -1.95
CA TYR A 165 32.76 1.34 -3.08
C TYR A 165 32.72 2.06 -4.43
N GLN A 166 31.97 3.17 -4.51
CA GLN A 166 31.91 4.02 -5.72
C GLN A 166 33.28 4.63 -6.08
N LYS A 167 34.02 5.16 -5.09
CA LYS A 167 35.38 5.66 -5.30
C LYS A 167 36.32 4.57 -5.83
N LEU A 168 36.20 3.35 -5.30
CA LEU A 168 37.11 2.25 -5.64
C LEU A 168 36.78 1.62 -7.01
N ILE A 169 35.51 1.58 -7.43
CA ILE A 169 35.13 1.26 -8.84
C ILE A 169 35.74 2.29 -9.80
N HIS A 170 35.63 3.59 -9.49
CA HIS A 170 36.21 4.65 -10.32
C HIS A 170 37.75 4.60 -10.37
N GLN A 171 38.38 4.07 -9.32
CA GLN A 171 39.80 3.79 -9.27
C GLN A 171 40.18 2.54 -10.10
N GLU A 172 39.39 1.46 -10.07
CA GLU A 172 39.62 0.26 -10.89
C GLU A 172 39.44 0.54 -12.39
N ARG A 173 38.42 1.33 -12.75
CA ARG A 173 38.20 1.82 -14.13
C ARG A 173 39.40 2.64 -14.67
N LYS A 174 40.30 3.13 -13.80
CA LYS A 174 41.56 3.81 -14.16
C LYS A 174 42.79 2.89 -14.05
N ASN A 175 42.91 2.13 -12.97
CA ASN A 175 44.07 1.30 -12.62
C ASN A 175 43.66 -0.17 -12.56
N LYS A 176 44.04 -0.96 -13.59
CA LYS A 176 43.71 -2.40 -13.72
C LYS A 176 44.53 -3.30 -12.78
N GLY A 177 44.39 -3.11 -11.47
CA GLY A 177 45.02 -3.92 -10.43
C GLY A 177 44.21 -5.19 -10.08
N CYS A 178 44.91 -6.31 -9.86
CA CYS A 178 44.27 -7.57 -9.46
C CYS A 178 43.68 -7.50 -8.04
N GLU A 179 44.41 -6.89 -7.11
CA GLU A 179 43.99 -6.75 -5.70
C GLU A 179 42.72 -5.89 -5.55
N SER A 180 42.56 -4.86 -6.38
CA SER A 180 41.36 -4.01 -6.43
C SER A 180 40.08 -4.84 -6.63
N LYS A 181 40.12 -5.86 -7.49
CA LYS A 181 38.97 -6.76 -7.73
C LYS A 181 38.62 -7.62 -6.52
N VAL A 182 39.64 -8.10 -5.79
CA VAL A 182 39.45 -8.88 -4.56
C VAL A 182 38.94 -7.99 -3.41
N MET A 183 39.32 -6.70 -3.40
CA MET A 183 38.76 -5.73 -2.47
C MET A 183 37.31 -5.38 -2.83
N LEU A 184 36.98 -5.18 -4.12
CA LEU A 184 35.62 -4.90 -4.59
C LEU A 184 34.63 -6.03 -4.30
N SER A 185 35.02 -7.30 -4.44
CA SER A 185 34.13 -8.43 -4.14
C SER A 185 33.82 -8.53 -2.64
N LYS A 186 34.84 -8.39 -1.78
CA LYS A 186 34.66 -8.30 -0.31
C LYS A 186 33.79 -7.11 0.08
N LEU A 187 34.02 -5.95 -0.54
CA LEU A 187 33.29 -4.72 -0.26
C LEU A 187 31.83 -4.77 -0.74
N LYS A 188 31.54 -5.46 -1.86
CA LYS A 188 30.17 -5.74 -2.32
C LYS A 188 29.41 -6.63 -1.33
N LEU A 189 30.05 -7.68 -0.79
CA LEU A 189 29.45 -8.54 0.24
C LEU A 189 29.12 -7.76 1.52
N HIS A 190 30.07 -6.98 2.06
CA HIS A 190 29.85 -6.15 3.25
C HIS A 190 28.77 -5.06 3.03
N LEU A 191 28.62 -4.55 1.80
CA LEU A 191 27.58 -3.60 1.44
C LEU A 191 26.18 -4.25 1.42
N GLU A 192 26.03 -5.47 0.92
CA GLU A 192 24.76 -6.22 1.00
C GLU A 192 24.44 -6.70 2.43
N GLU A 193 25.45 -7.02 3.24
CA GLU A 193 25.30 -7.29 4.68
C GLU A 193 24.76 -6.05 5.42
N LEU A 194 25.37 -4.87 5.22
CA LEU A 194 24.91 -3.61 5.81
C LEU A 194 23.50 -3.23 5.34
N LYS A 195 23.16 -3.42 4.05
CA LYS A 195 21.76 -3.26 3.57
C LYS A 195 20.81 -4.19 4.31
N SER A 196 21.16 -5.47 4.43
CA SER A 196 20.33 -6.49 5.08
C SER A 196 20.10 -6.14 6.55
N LYS A 197 21.15 -5.65 7.24
CA LYS A 197 21.06 -5.16 8.62
C LYS A 197 20.15 -3.93 8.75
N VAL A 198 20.25 -2.95 7.86
CA VAL A 198 19.36 -1.78 7.86
C VAL A 198 17.90 -2.19 7.60
N VAL A 199 17.64 -3.10 6.65
CA VAL A 199 16.28 -3.62 6.38
C VAL A 199 15.73 -4.42 7.56
N PHE A 200 16.57 -5.18 8.27
CA PHE A 200 16.18 -5.84 9.52
C PHE A 200 15.80 -4.82 10.61
N LEU A 201 16.62 -3.80 10.85
CA LEU A 201 16.33 -2.76 11.86
C LEU A 201 15.07 -1.93 11.51
N ASP A 202 14.83 -1.64 10.23
CA ASP A 202 13.55 -1.06 9.76
C ASP A 202 12.34 -1.99 10.04
N SER A 203 12.54 -3.30 9.97
CA SER A 203 11.49 -4.30 10.28
C SER A 203 11.21 -4.38 11.78
N VAL A 204 12.24 -4.27 12.63
CA VAL A 204 12.09 -4.11 14.09
C VAL A 204 11.37 -2.79 14.40
N LYS A 205 11.67 -1.71 13.66
CA LYS A 205 11.04 -0.39 13.86
C LYS A 205 9.53 -0.47 13.63
N LYS A 206 9.10 -1.06 12.49
CA LYS A 206 7.69 -1.35 12.23
C LYS A 206 7.04 -2.18 13.34
N TYR A 207 7.72 -3.21 13.84
CA TYR A 207 7.19 -4.04 14.92
C TYR A 207 7.02 -3.27 16.24
N LEU A 208 7.95 -2.40 16.62
CA LEU A 208 7.81 -1.51 17.79
C LEU A 208 6.69 -0.47 17.59
N GLU A 209 6.51 0.06 16.38
CA GLU A 209 5.41 0.97 16.05
C GLU A 209 4.05 0.30 16.24
N ILE A 210 3.90 -0.96 15.83
CA ILE A 210 2.66 -1.74 16.02
C ILE A 210 2.42 -2.06 17.51
N LEU A 211 3.48 -2.41 18.26
CA LEU A 211 3.40 -2.56 19.71
C LEU A 211 3.05 -1.24 20.44
N SER A 212 3.32 -0.07 19.83
CA SER A 212 2.91 1.23 20.37
C SER A 212 1.41 1.50 20.24
N VAL A 213 0.72 0.80 19.33
CA VAL A 213 -0.74 0.81 19.22
C VAL A 213 -1.35 -0.20 20.20
N ASP A 214 -0.77 -1.41 20.25
CA ASP A 214 -1.27 -2.52 21.07
C ASP A 214 -1.01 -2.36 22.58
N GLN A 215 -0.17 -1.41 23.00
CA GLN A 215 -0.13 -0.95 24.40
C GLN A 215 -1.46 -0.30 24.86
N TRP A 216 -2.29 0.19 23.92
CA TRP A 216 -3.59 0.81 24.18
C TRP A 216 -4.78 -0.14 23.92
N GLY A 217 -4.58 -1.46 23.91
CA GLY A 217 -5.67 -2.42 23.80
C GLY A 217 -6.11 -3.07 25.12
N LEU A 218 -7.42 -3.29 25.23
CA LEU A 218 -8.12 -3.91 26.36
C LEU A 218 -8.02 -5.45 26.34
N GLU A 219 -8.24 -6.06 27.51
CA GLU A 219 -8.39 -7.52 27.60
C GLU A 219 -9.68 -8.01 26.95
N VAL A 220 -9.62 -9.19 26.33
CA VAL A 220 -10.71 -9.74 25.49
C VAL A 220 -12.03 -9.91 26.26
N SER A 221 -11.95 -10.19 27.56
CA SER A 221 -13.08 -10.31 28.49
C SER A 221 -13.88 -9.02 28.70
N LEU A 222 -13.29 -7.84 28.45
CA LEU A 222 -13.98 -6.54 28.61
C LEU A 222 -14.72 -6.11 27.33
N LEU A 223 -14.43 -6.76 26.20
CA LEU A 223 -14.93 -6.36 24.88
C LEU A 223 -16.44 -6.55 24.70
N PRO A 224 -17.11 -7.58 25.27
CA PRO A 224 -18.57 -7.67 25.18
C PRO A 224 -19.28 -6.53 25.92
N SER A 225 -18.72 -6.08 27.05
CA SER A 225 -19.20 -4.90 27.77
C SER A 225 -19.01 -3.62 26.94
N LEU A 226 -17.83 -3.47 26.31
CA LEU A 226 -17.54 -2.35 25.41
C LEU A 226 -18.47 -2.33 24.18
N ALA A 227 -18.85 -3.49 23.65
CA ALA A 227 -19.73 -3.62 22.48
C ALA A 227 -21.18 -3.19 22.74
N VAL A 228 -21.66 -3.32 23.97
CA VAL A 228 -23.05 -3.02 24.38
C VAL A 228 -23.18 -1.65 25.08
N CYS A 229 -22.08 -1.10 25.60
CA CYS A 229 -22.01 0.19 26.29
C CYS A 229 -22.66 1.35 25.51
N GLU A 230 -23.64 2.00 26.13
CA GLU A 230 -24.32 3.22 25.67
C GLU A 230 -23.50 4.49 26.00
N PRO A 231 -23.74 5.64 25.31
CA PRO A 231 -22.91 6.85 25.45
C PRO A 231 -22.73 7.41 26.87
N ASP A 232 -23.70 7.20 27.76
CA ASP A 232 -23.72 7.81 29.10
C ASP A 232 -23.22 6.91 30.24
N CYS A 233 -22.83 5.64 29.99
CA CYS A 233 -22.32 4.75 31.04
C CYS A 233 -21.29 3.72 30.52
N LEU A 234 -20.07 3.77 31.06
CA LEU A 234 -18.92 2.95 30.64
C LEU A 234 -18.40 2.02 31.76
N ASP A 235 -19.30 1.28 32.41
CA ASP A 235 -18.92 0.26 33.41
C ASP A 235 -18.45 -1.03 32.72
N LEU A 236 -17.13 -1.24 32.66
CA LEU A 236 -16.52 -2.38 31.96
C LEU A 236 -16.45 -3.62 32.86
N GLN A 237 -17.39 -4.54 32.64
CA GLN A 237 -17.44 -5.82 33.34
C GLN A 237 -16.90 -6.97 32.48
N SER A 238 -16.20 -7.90 33.11
CA SER A 238 -15.70 -9.12 32.45
C SER A 238 -16.85 -10.03 32.05
N SER A 239 -16.99 -10.33 30.75
CA SER A 239 -18.03 -11.18 30.19
C SER A 239 -17.47 -12.09 29.10
N GLU A 240 -17.98 -13.33 29.04
CA GLU A 240 -17.67 -14.32 28.00
C GLU A 240 -18.91 -14.63 27.13
N ASP A 241 -19.78 -13.65 26.90
CA ASP A 241 -21.01 -13.82 26.09
C ASP A 241 -20.68 -14.25 24.63
N PRO A 242 -20.98 -15.51 24.24
CA PRO A 242 -20.63 -16.04 22.93
C PRO A 242 -21.53 -15.51 21.81
N SER A 243 -22.60 -14.76 22.13
CA SER A 243 -23.42 -14.07 21.13
C SER A 243 -22.75 -12.80 20.60
N VAL A 244 -21.90 -12.17 21.41
CA VAL A 244 -21.19 -10.93 21.04
C VAL A 244 -19.88 -11.25 20.31
N LEU A 245 -19.05 -12.13 20.88
CA LEU A 245 -17.78 -12.60 20.30
C LEU A 245 -17.57 -14.08 20.66
N SER A 246 -17.23 -14.92 19.68
CA SER A 246 -16.91 -16.34 19.92
C SER A 246 -15.54 -16.73 19.39
N PHE A 247 -14.81 -17.45 20.23
CA PHE A 247 -13.41 -17.83 20.01
C PHE A 247 -13.25 -19.34 19.90
N GLY A 248 -12.21 -19.78 19.20
CA GLY A 248 -11.80 -21.16 19.08
C GLY A 248 -10.33 -21.33 19.41
N THR A 249 -9.96 -22.46 20.02
CA THR A 249 -8.56 -22.75 20.33
C THR A 249 -7.83 -23.35 19.12
N SER A 250 -6.81 -22.65 18.63
CA SER A 250 -5.96 -23.13 17.53
C SER A 250 -4.48 -22.97 17.89
N LYS A 251 -3.69 -24.05 17.78
CA LYS A 251 -2.27 -24.10 18.19
C LYS A 251 -2.02 -23.62 19.63
N GLY A 252 -3.01 -23.71 20.53
CA GLY A 252 -2.94 -23.21 21.91
C GLY A 252 -3.23 -21.71 22.09
N LYS A 253 -3.48 -20.95 21.02
CA LYS A 253 -3.98 -19.57 21.07
C LYS A 253 -5.50 -19.53 20.95
N SER A 254 -6.11 -18.47 21.47
CA SER A 254 -7.54 -18.16 21.30
C SER A 254 -7.72 -17.30 20.05
N THR A 255 -8.46 -17.79 19.06
CA THR A 255 -8.64 -17.16 17.74
C THR A 255 -10.10 -16.81 17.52
N LEU A 256 -10.39 -15.56 17.13
CA LEU A 256 -11.76 -15.12 16.83
C LEU A 256 -12.37 -15.90 15.66
N LEU A 257 -13.54 -16.52 15.90
CA LEU A 257 -14.29 -17.29 14.90
C LEU A 257 -15.48 -16.51 14.33
N SER A 258 -16.24 -15.82 15.19
CA SER A 258 -17.39 -15.00 14.79
C SER A 258 -17.77 -13.97 15.84
N GLY A 259 -18.62 -13.01 15.47
CA GLY A 259 -19.19 -12.05 16.42
C GLY A 259 -20.39 -11.28 15.85
N SER A 260 -21.09 -10.56 16.72
CA SER A 260 -22.07 -9.54 16.31
C SER A 260 -21.34 -8.33 15.68
N PRO A 261 -22.02 -7.47 14.89
CA PRO A 261 -21.38 -6.27 14.32
C PRO A 261 -20.71 -5.39 15.39
N SER A 262 -21.38 -5.13 16.51
CA SER A 262 -20.83 -4.36 17.63
C SER A 262 -19.69 -5.09 18.34
N GLY A 263 -19.74 -6.42 18.44
CA GLY A 263 -18.64 -7.23 18.97
C GLY A 263 -17.39 -7.13 18.11
N LEU A 264 -17.52 -7.23 16.78
CA LEU A 264 -16.41 -7.06 15.85
C LEU A 264 -15.85 -5.63 15.90
N MET A 265 -16.70 -4.60 15.97
CA MET A 265 -16.24 -3.22 16.19
C MET A 265 -15.53 -3.03 17.54
N ALA A 266 -15.99 -3.69 18.61
CA ALA A 266 -15.30 -3.67 19.89
C ALA A 266 -13.93 -4.38 19.85
N TYR A 267 -13.78 -5.42 19.02
CA TYR A 267 -12.52 -6.16 18.90
C TYR A 267 -11.37 -5.35 18.27
N LEU A 268 -11.67 -4.21 17.60
CA LEU A 268 -10.67 -3.20 17.25
C LEU A 268 -9.90 -2.65 18.47
N TYR A 269 -10.50 -2.72 19.66
CA TYR A 269 -9.89 -2.29 20.92
C TYR A 269 -9.16 -3.43 21.66
N ALA A 270 -9.09 -4.65 21.13
CA ALA A 270 -8.41 -5.78 21.78
C ALA A 270 -6.89 -5.58 21.88
N ARG A 271 -6.24 -6.13 22.92
CA ARG A 271 -4.79 -5.95 23.20
C ARG A 271 -3.82 -6.33 22.08
N ASN A 272 -4.20 -7.25 21.18
CA ASN A 272 -3.34 -7.71 20.08
C ASN A 272 -3.86 -7.30 18.68
N ALA A 273 -4.84 -6.39 18.61
CA ALA A 273 -5.57 -6.12 17.38
C ALA A 273 -4.68 -5.63 16.21
N ALA A 274 -3.57 -4.95 16.50
CA ALA A 274 -2.63 -4.52 15.47
C ALA A 274 -1.62 -5.64 15.10
N VAL A 275 -1.07 -6.37 16.08
CA VAL A 275 -0.12 -7.48 15.84
C VAL A 275 -0.79 -8.66 15.11
N GLU A 276 -2.07 -8.96 15.38
CA GLU A 276 -2.83 -9.99 14.67
C GLU A 276 -3.34 -9.54 13.28
N GLY A 277 -3.01 -8.30 12.87
CA GLY A 277 -3.48 -7.68 11.62
C GLY A 277 -5.00 -7.48 11.57
N TYR A 278 -5.69 -7.52 12.71
CA TYR A 278 -7.14 -7.43 12.78
C TYR A 278 -7.65 -6.08 12.29
N ILE A 279 -6.97 -4.98 12.66
CA ILE A 279 -7.36 -3.61 12.27
C ILE A 279 -7.39 -3.48 10.74
N GLN A 280 -6.30 -3.82 10.05
CA GLN A 280 -6.23 -3.71 8.58
C GLN A 280 -7.18 -4.70 7.90
N GLN A 281 -7.37 -5.91 8.44
CA GLN A 281 -8.37 -6.85 7.93
C GLN A 281 -9.78 -6.26 8.05
N PHE A 282 -10.14 -5.73 9.22
CA PHE A 282 -11.44 -5.10 9.48
C PHE A 282 -11.69 -3.92 8.54
N LEU A 283 -10.72 -3.01 8.39
CA LEU A 283 -10.83 -1.84 7.52
C LEU A 283 -11.10 -2.19 6.05
N TYR A 284 -10.63 -3.33 5.56
CA TYR A 284 -11.02 -3.83 4.23
C TYR A 284 -12.44 -4.40 4.19
N ILE A 285 -12.86 -5.23 5.16
CA ILE A 285 -14.09 -6.05 5.03
C ILE A 285 -15.29 -5.66 5.93
N TYR A 286 -15.22 -4.60 6.75
CA TYR A 286 -16.34 -4.20 7.63
C TYR A 286 -17.65 -3.93 6.88
N ARG A 287 -17.55 -3.48 5.62
CA ARG A 287 -18.65 -3.14 4.70
C ARG A 287 -19.57 -4.34 4.35
N PHE A 288 -19.23 -5.56 4.78
CA PHE A 288 -20.16 -6.71 4.74
C PHE A 288 -21.18 -6.73 5.90
N PHE A 289 -20.99 -5.93 6.97
CA PHE A 289 -21.82 -5.99 8.18
C PHE A 289 -22.09 -4.65 8.91
N CYS A 290 -21.37 -3.58 8.61
CA CYS A 290 -21.72 -2.22 9.04
C CYS A 290 -21.36 -1.15 7.99
N THR A 291 -22.01 0.02 8.06
CA THR A 291 -21.72 1.18 7.19
C THR A 291 -20.59 2.05 7.77
N PRO A 292 -19.95 2.92 6.96
CA PRO A 292 -18.94 3.86 7.46
C PRO A 292 -19.48 4.73 8.60
N GLU A 293 -20.72 5.22 8.49
CA GLU A 293 -21.32 6.09 9.50
C GLU A 293 -21.68 5.34 10.79
N GLN A 294 -21.88 4.01 10.72
CA GLN A 294 -22.04 3.17 11.91
C GLN A 294 -20.71 2.98 12.63
N LEU A 295 -19.63 2.70 11.87
CA LEU A 295 -18.28 2.57 12.40
C LEU A 295 -17.78 3.88 13.03
N LEU A 296 -17.98 5.01 12.35
CA LEU A 296 -17.60 6.33 12.86
C LEU A 296 -18.33 6.68 14.15
N ARG A 297 -19.65 6.50 14.21
CA ARG A 297 -20.42 6.70 15.46
C ARG A 297 -19.92 5.81 16.59
N PHE A 298 -19.68 4.52 16.34
CA PHE A 298 -19.14 3.61 17.35
C PHE A 298 -17.79 4.09 17.93
N ILE A 299 -16.89 4.61 17.09
CA ILE A 299 -15.61 5.15 17.54
C ILE A 299 -15.80 6.48 18.30
N MET A 300 -16.62 7.40 17.77
CA MET A 300 -16.94 8.68 18.41
C MET A 300 -17.57 8.49 19.80
N ASP A 301 -18.58 7.63 19.92
CA ASP A 301 -19.25 7.33 21.19
C ASP A 301 -18.24 6.84 22.23
N LYS A 302 -17.38 5.88 21.86
CA LYS A 302 -16.42 5.28 22.81
C LYS A 302 -15.29 6.26 23.19
N PHE A 303 -14.86 7.13 22.28
CA PHE A 303 -13.99 8.26 22.61
C PHE A 303 -14.65 9.21 23.62
N ILE A 304 -15.92 9.58 23.39
CA ILE A 304 -16.68 10.50 24.24
C ILE A 304 -16.91 9.91 25.65
N CYS A 305 -17.32 8.63 25.75
CA CYS A 305 -17.44 7.92 27.02
C CYS A 305 -16.11 7.91 27.78
N ALA A 306 -15.00 7.61 27.09
CA ALA A 306 -13.67 7.55 27.68
C ALA A 306 -13.21 8.92 28.19
N ALA A 307 -13.38 9.97 27.39
CA ALA A 307 -12.99 11.33 27.72
C ALA A 307 -13.73 11.88 28.97
N ARG A 308 -14.99 11.48 29.17
CA ARG A 308 -15.86 12.01 30.23
C ARG A 308 -15.83 11.22 31.54
N TYR A 309 -15.82 9.88 31.52
CA TYR A 309 -16.18 9.09 32.73
C TYR A 309 -15.27 7.89 33.09
N CYS A 310 -14.28 7.50 32.29
CA CYS A 310 -13.65 6.18 32.43
C CYS A 310 -12.37 6.13 33.29
N LEU A 311 -12.20 5.07 34.11
CA LEU A 311 -10.93 4.77 34.79
C LEU A 311 -9.84 4.29 33.81
N MET A 312 -10.23 3.60 32.74
CA MET A 312 -9.37 3.17 31.63
C MET A 312 -9.30 4.21 30.50
N ARG A 313 -9.60 5.49 30.81
CA ARG A 313 -9.75 6.60 29.82
C ARG A 313 -8.65 6.62 28.78
N THR A 314 -7.38 6.59 29.19
CA THR A 314 -6.22 6.71 28.28
C THR A 314 -6.15 5.59 27.25
N ILE A 315 -6.52 4.36 27.63
CA ILE A 315 -6.49 3.17 26.77
C ILE A 315 -7.49 3.34 25.62
N ILE A 316 -8.76 3.56 25.94
CA ILE A 316 -9.81 3.72 24.92
C ILE A 316 -9.60 5.00 24.11
N PHE A 317 -9.19 6.10 24.76
CA PHE A 317 -8.94 7.39 24.11
C PHE A 317 -7.86 7.30 23.02
N HIS A 318 -6.65 6.82 23.35
CA HIS A 318 -5.58 6.72 22.36
C HIS A 318 -5.90 5.68 21.28
N ARG A 319 -6.48 4.52 21.63
CA ARG A 319 -6.90 3.52 20.63
C ARG A 319 -7.98 4.05 19.68
N SER A 320 -8.90 4.90 20.13
CA SER A 320 -9.87 5.55 19.25
C SER A 320 -9.19 6.44 18.20
N LEU A 321 -8.15 7.19 18.62
CA LEU A 321 -7.37 8.05 17.72
C LEU A 321 -6.49 7.24 16.77
N ASP A 322 -5.86 6.17 17.24
CA ASP A 322 -5.12 5.21 16.41
C ASP A 322 -6.02 4.60 15.31
N LEU A 323 -7.23 4.18 15.67
CA LEU A 323 -8.20 3.60 14.73
C LEU A 323 -8.65 4.61 13.67
N LEU A 324 -8.87 5.88 14.05
CA LEU A 324 -9.11 6.96 13.08
C LEU A 324 -7.89 7.20 12.19
N GLN A 325 -6.67 7.18 12.73
CA GLN A 325 -5.44 7.36 11.96
C GLN A 325 -5.27 6.24 10.91
N PHE A 326 -5.42 4.97 11.28
CA PHE A 326 -5.38 3.86 10.32
C PHE A 326 -6.48 3.98 9.26
N TRP A 327 -7.71 4.30 9.68
CA TRP A 327 -8.86 4.36 8.77
C TRP A 327 -8.75 5.50 7.75
N ILE A 328 -8.28 6.68 8.17
CA ILE A 328 -7.96 7.81 7.26
C ILE A 328 -6.75 7.46 6.38
N THR A 329 -5.74 6.75 6.89
CA THR A 329 -4.53 6.43 6.11
C THR A 329 -4.84 5.42 4.99
N ASP A 330 -5.54 4.33 5.30
CA ASP A 330 -5.80 3.24 4.34
C ASP A 330 -7.03 3.54 3.45
N CYS A 331 -8.17 3.91 4.03
CA CYS A 331 -9.45 3.93 3.30
C CYS A 331 -9.90 5.30 2.77
N LYS A 332 -9.10 6.37 2.93
CA LYS A 332 -9.42 7.72 2.41
C LYS A 332 -9.91 7.78 0.95
N PRO A 333 -9.30 7.11 -0.04
CA PRO A 333 -9.79 7.18 -1.42
C PRO A 333 -11.16 6.51 -1.66
N VAL A 334 -11.72 5.83 -0.65
CA VAL A 334 -13.01 5.11 -0.75
C VAL A 334 -14.08 5.68 0.19
N ASP A 335 -13.78 5.83 1.48
CA ASP A 335 -14.80 6.24 2.47
C ASP A 335 -14.86 7.76 2.66
N PHE A 336 -13.71 8.43 2.68
CA PHE A 336 -13.56 9.87 2.96
C PHE A 336 -13.48 10.69 1.66
N THR A 337 -14.45 10.50 0.76
CA THR A 337 -14.51 11.29 -0.48
C THR A 337 -14.96 12.74 -0.20
N PRO A 338 -14.50 13.76 -0.97
CA PRO A 338 -14.82 15.19 -0.71
C PRO A 338 -16.27 15.63 -0.91
N LYS A 339 -17.24 14.70 -0.94
CA LYS A 339 -18.69 14.93 -1.00
C LYS A 339 -19.46 14.05 0.00
N SER A 340 -18.77 13.27 0.83
CA SER A 340 -19.37 12.37 1.80
C SER A 340 -19.63 13.12 3.10
N SER A 341 -20.86 13.03 3.62
CA SER A 341 -21.21 13.55 4.95
C SER A 341 -20.41 12.92 6.08
N LEU A 342 -19.73 11.78 5.84
CA LEU A 342 -18.78 11.17 6.76
C LEU A 342 -17.60 12.11 7.07
N VAL A 343 -17.16 12.90 6.08
CA VAL A 343 -16.09 13.89 6.24
C VAL A 343 -16.57 15.03 7.14
N ASP A 344 -17.76 15.59 6.87
CA ASP A 344 -18.33 16.69 7.68
C ASP A 344 -18.52 16.29 9.16
N ILE A 345 -19.02 15.06 9.40
CA ILE A 345 -19.22 14.52 10.76
C ILE A 345 -17.88 14.36 11.49
N LEU A 346 -16.88 13.79 10.82
CA LEU A 346 -15.54 13.56 11.39
C LEU A 346 -14.81 14.89 11.63
N GLU A 347 -14.87 15.83 10.69
CA GLU A 347 -14.26 17.15 10.84
C GLU A 347 -14.89 17.95 12.00
N ASN A 348 -16.22 17.95 12.11
CA ASN A 348 -16.88 18.58 13.26
C ASN A 348 -16.43 17.93 14.59
N PHE A 349 -16.45 16.60 14.68
CA PHE A 349 -16.03 15.86 15.87
C PHE A 349 -14.57 16.14 16.28
N LEU A 350 -13.64 16.16 15.31
CA LEU A 350 -12.24 16.45 15.55
C LEU A 350 -12.06 17.87 16.12
N ASN A 351 -12.77 18.86 15.56
CA ASN A 351 -12.72 20.24 16.05
C ASN A 351 -13.39 20.45 17.42
N THR A 352 -14.50 19.76 17.73
CA THR A 352 -15.27 20.02 18.97
C THR A 352 -14.88 19.16 20.16
N GLU A 353 -14.57 17.87 19.98
CA GLU A 353 -14.31 16.94 21.09
C GLU A 353 -12.84 16.50 21.18
N VAL A 354 -12.07 16.49 20.08
CA VAL A 354 -10.71 15.93 20.05
C VAL A 354 -9.62 16.98 20.27
N ILE A 355 -9.51 17.99 19.40
CA ILE A 355 -8.46 19.02 19.45
C ILE A 355 -8.39 19.76 20.80
N PRO A 356 -9.51 20.07 21.49
CA PRO A 356 -9.48 20.66 22.84
C PRO A 356 -8.87 19.77 23.93
N VAL A 357 -8.61 18.49 23.64
CA VAL A 357 -8.14 17.47 24.59
C VAL A 357 -6.78 16.88 24.18
N ASP A 358 -6.52 16.67 22.88
CA ASP A 358 -5.23 16.21 22.36
C ASP A 358 -4.92 16.79 20.96
N SER A 359 -3.70 17.31 20.81
CA SER A 359 -3.14 17.82 19.55
C SER A 359 -3.08 16.80 18.40
N GLN A 360 -3.19 15.49 18.67
CA GLN A 360 -3.35 14.47 17.63
C GLN A 360 -4.57 14.74 16.71
N GLY A 361 -5.59 15.46 17.20
CA GLY A 361 -6.72 15.89 16.36
C GLY A 361 -6.32 16.78 15.17
N GLU A 362 -5.29 17.62 15.33
CA GLU A 362 -4.77 18.46 14.24
C GLU A 362 -4.09 17.62 13.15
N ALA A 363 -3.35 16.58 13.55
CA ALA A 363 -2.72 15.64 12.63
C ALA A 363 -3.76 14.80 11.87
N LEU A 364 -4.85 14.39 12.54
CA LEU A 364 -5.98 13.69 11.91
C LEU A 364 -6.71 14.59 10.89
N LEU A 365 -6.97 15.87 11.21
CA LEU A 365 -7.51 16.83 10.24
C LEU A 365 -6.56 17.08 9.07
N ALA A 366 -5.27 17.21 9.30
CA ALA A 366 -4.27 17.35 8.24
C ALA A 366 -4.22 16.10 7.34
N GLY A 367 -4.38 14.90 7.92
CA GLY A 367 -4.55 13.65 7.19
C GLY A 367 -5.84 13.59 6.37
N LEU A 368 -6.95 14.11 6.91
CA LEU A 368 -8.26 14.17 6.26
C LEU A 368 -8.30 15.19 5.10
N HIS A 369 -7.62 16.33 5.22
CA HIS A 369 -7.58 17.38 4.19
C HIS A 369 -6.41 17.29 3.21
N GLY A 370 -5.33 16.58 3.54
CA GLY A 370 -4.16 16.42 2.67
C GLY A 370 -4.50 15.78 1.32
N LEU A 371 -3.73 16.09 0.27
CA LEU A 371 -3.92 15.43 -1.03
C LEU A 371 -3.73 13.90 -0.86
N PRO A 372 -4.59 13.03 -1.44
CA PRO A 372 -4.41 11.58 -1.35
C PRO A 372 -3.01 11.18 -1.79
N TYR A 373 -2.32 10.41 -0.95
CA TYR A 373 -0.88 10.19 -1.04
C TYR A 373 -0.54 9.28 -2.23
N VAL A 374 -0.33 9.88 -3.40
CA VAL A 374 0.25 9.18 -4.57
C VAL A 374 1.59 8.60 -4.14
N THR A 375 1.79 7.29 -4.31
CA THR A 375 2.85 6.49 -3.65
C THR A 375 4.27 6.74 -4.19
N THR A 376 4.75 7.98 -4.12
CA THR A 376 6.14 8.38 -4.44
C THR A 376 7.15 8.00 -3.36
N ALA A 377 6.72 7.33 -2.28
CA ALA A 377 7.59 6.73 -1.26
C ALA A 377 8.67 5.80 -1.85
N SER A 378 8.37 5.17 -3.00
CA SER A 378 9.29 4.34 -3.77
C SER A 378 10.53 5.10 -4.28
N GLN A 379 10.46 6.40 -4.57
CA GLN A 379 11.59 7.15 -5.12
C GLN A 379 12.67 7.43 -4.06
N LEU A 380 12.28 7.88 -2.87
CA LEU A 380 13.21 8.17 -1.77
C LEU A 380 13.83 6.91 -1.18
N ARG A 381 13.04 5.84 -0.98
CA ARG A 381 13.53 4.56 -0.44
C ARG A 381 14.28 3.73 -1.49
N GLY A 382 13.88 3.80 -2.76
CA GLY A 382 14.53 3.10 -3.88
C GLY A 382 15.89 3.69 -4.27
N SER A 383 16.04 5.01 -4.28
CA SER A 383 17.31 5.68 -4.63
C SER A 383 18.47 5.27 -3.71
N LEU A 384 18.21 5.06 -2.42
CA LEU A 384 19.25 4.63 -1.48
C LEU A 384 19.61 3.13 -1.59
N LEU A 385 18.79 2.30 -2.22
CA LEU A 385 18.94 0.83 -2.20
C LEU A 385 19.17 0.17 -3.56
N SER A 386 18.82 0.83 -4.68
CA SER A 386 19.09 0.29 -6.03
C SER A 386 20.59 0.07 -6.28
N LEU A 387 20.88 -1.01 -7.01
CA LEU A 387 22.22 -1.50 -7.36
C LEU A 387 22.24 -2.11 -8.78
N GLU A 388 21.24 -1.80 -9.62
CA GLU A 388 21.17 -2.35 -10.99
C GLU A 388 22.21 -1.68 -11.90
N ASP A 389 22.76 -2.44 -12.86
CA ASP A 389 24.10 -2.22 -13.39
C ASP A 389 24.24 -1.00 -14.32
N ASP A 390 24.92 0.03 -13.84
CA ASP A 390 25.24 1.27 -14.58
C ASP A 390 26.51 1.11 -15.46
N ASP A 391 26.44 0.14 -16.38
CA ASP A 391 27.44 -0.14 -17.42
C ASP A 391 26.95 0.29 -18.84
N ALA A 392 25.75 0.86 -18.96
CA ALA A 392 25.15 1.27 -20.23
C ALA A 392 25.30 2.78 -20.58
N LEU A 393 25.65 3.64 -19.61
CA LEU A 393 25.67 5.11 -19.78
C LEU A 393 27.09 5.71 -19.83
N SER A 394 28.00 5.04 -20.54
CA SER A 394 29.39 5.49 -20.73
C SER A 394 29.60 6.41 -21.96
N LEU A 395 28.65 7.27 -22.30
CA LEU A 395 28.80 8.30 -23.34
C LEU A 395 28.18 9.65 -22.94
N CYS A 396 28.84 10.73 -23.34
CA CYS A 396 28.39 12.12 -23.29
C CYS A 396 28.13 12.75 -21.89
N LEU A 397 29.20 13.16 -21.20
CA LEU A 397 29.13 14.04 -20.03
C LEU A 397 30.15 15.19 -20.12
N HIS A 398 29.73 16.35 -20.65
CA HIS A 398 30.40 17.66 -20.64
C HIS A 398 29.31 18.70 -21.05
N ASN A 399 29.09 19.87 -20.43
CA ASN A 399 29.81 20.66 -19.40
C ASN A 399 28.81 21.19 -18.34
N SER A 400 29.17 21.32 -17.04
CA SER A 400 29.58 22.58 -16.35
C SER A 400 28.80 23.85 -16.78
N LYS A 401 28.23 24.72 -15.92
CA LYS A 401 28.20 24.95 -14.44
C LYS A 401 26.93 25.83 -14.12
N HIS A 402 26.54 26.36 -12.95
CA HIS A 402 27.06 26.56 -11.57
C HIS A 402 25.89 26.88 -10.56
N LEU A 403 26.18 27.16 -9.27
CA LEU A 403 25.41 27.95 -8.24
C LEU A 403 23.87 27.71 -8.06
N SER A 404 23.27 27.29 -6.94
CA SER A 404 23.46 27.57 -5.48
C SER A 404 23.08 29.00 -5.02
N PRO A 405 22.39 29.23 -3.86
CA PRO A 405 21.43 28.41 -3.10
C PRO A 405 20.16 29.21 -2.61
N ASN A 406 19.37 28.59 -1.71
CA ASN A 406 18.34 29.17 -0.82
C ASN A 406 16.98 29.62 -1.44
N GLY A 407 15.91 29.45 -0.66
CA GLY A 407 14.57 30.04 -0.92
C GLY A 407 13.42 29.03 -0.84
N LEU A 408 12.47 29.25 0.09
CA LEU A 408 11.25 28.44 0.20
C LEU A 408 10.37 28.63 -1.04
N PHE A 409 9.78 27.56 -1.55
CA PHE A 409 8.68 27.66 -2.53
C PHE A 409 7.39 28.08 -1.82
N SER A 410 7.17 29.39 -1.74
CA SER A 410 5.82 29.94 -1.66
C SER A 410 5.05 29.57 -2.94
N SER A 411 3.77 29.20 -2.80
CA SER A 411 2.88 29.00 -3.92
C SER A 411 2.42 30.34 -4.54
N LEU A 412 1.75 30.23 -5.70
CA LEU A 412 0.97 31.26 -6.42
C LEU A 412 1.65 32.09 -7.53
N GLN A 413 0.97 32.06 -8.69
CA GLN A 413 0.72 33.17 -9.62
C GLN A 413 1.92 33.85 -10.32
N TRP A 414 2.25 33.34 -11.50
CA TRP A 414 3.01 34.08 -12.51
C TRP A 414 2.26 35.33 -13.01
N ARG A 415 2.66 36.52 -12.53
CA ARG A 415 2.33 37.82 -13.14
C ARG A 415 3.55 38.39 -13.86
N ILE A 416 3.55 38.34 -15.19
CA ILE A 416 4.56 39.02 -16.00
C ILE A 416 4.30 40.52 -15.98
N SER A 417 5.27 41.30 -15.50
CA SER A 417 5.32 42.76 -15.62
C SER A 417 6.50 43.19 -16.52
N ARG A 418 6.36 44.35 -17.16
CA ARG A 418 7.14 44.80 -18.33
C ARG A 418 8.25 45.80 -17.93
N ILE A 419 8.99 46.35 -18.91
CA ILE A 419 9.87 47.56 -18.85
C ILE A 419 11.27 47.27 -18.24
N VAL A 420 12.44 47.69 -18.80
CA VAL A 420 12.73 48.52 -20.00
C VAL A 420 13.96 48.04 -20.80
N GLU A 421 14.31 48.77 -21.86
CA GLU A 421 15.22 48.42 -22.96
C GLU A 421 16.71 48.78 -22.73
N SER A 422 17.60 48.12 -23.49
CA SER A 422 18.76 48.78 -24.14
C SER A 422 19.16 48.02 -25.41
N SER A 423 19.52 48.75 -26.48
CA SER A 423 19.88 48.26 -27.83
C SER A 423 21.04 49.14 -28.38
N PRO A 424 21.52 49.11 -29.66
CA PRO A 424 21.13 48.28 -30.81
C PRO A 424 22.29 47.77 -31.73
N SER A 425 21.98 46.80 -32.61
CA SER A 425 22.36 46.76 -34.06
C SER A 425 21.78 45.47 -34.69
N MET A 426 20.75 45.55 -35.54
CA MET A 426 20.81 45.68 -37.01
C MET A 426 21.39 44.43 -37.74
N SER A 427 20.73 43.82 -38.74
CA SER A 427 19.58 44.29 -39.54
C SER A 427 18.81 43.21 -40.33
N LYS A 428 17.48 43.38 -40.49
CA LYS A 428 16.60 42.96 -41.63
C LYS A 428 16.42 41.45 -41.89
N ASP A 429 15.30 40.92 -42.40
CA ASP A 429 13.91 41.36 -42.68
C ASP A 429 13.08 40.04 -42.76
N LYS A 430 11.75 39.92 -42.54
CA LYS A 430 10.62 40.77 -42.95
C LYS A 430 9.30 40.31 -42.29
N ALA A 431 8.35 41.24 -42.10
CA ALA A 431 6.88 41.07 -41.96
C ALA A 431 6.28 40.08 -40.92
N PHE A 432 5.50 40.62 -39.98
CA PHE A 432 4.65 39.87 -39.03
C PHE A 432 3.18 39.78 -39.50
N SER A 433 2.41 38.83 -38.95
CA SER A 433 0.94 38.82 -39.00
C SER A 433 0.34 38.70 -37.59
N ILE A 434 -0.82 39.33 -37.36
CA ILE A 434 -1.34 39.63 -36.02
C ILE A 434 -2.36 38.56 -35.59
N ALA A 435 -1.87 37.45 -35.03
CA ALA A 435 -2.72 36.34 -34.56
C ALA A 435 -2.30 35.69 -33.22
N ALA A 436 -1.12 36.01 -32.67
CA ALA A 436 -0.53 35.30 -31.52
C ALA A 436 -0.67 36.02 -30.16
N ALA A 437 -1.62 36.95 -30.03
CA ALA A 437 -1.66 37.93 -28.92
C ALA A 437 -2.93 37.86 -28.03
N LEU A 438 -3.65 36.74 -28.04
CA LEU A 438 -4.80 36.49 -27.14
C LEU A 438 -4.53 35.26 -26.25
N PRO A 439 -4.74 35.35 -24.92
CA PRO A 439 -4.58 34.20 -24.03
C PRO A 439 -5.77 33.24 -24.17
N MET A 440 -5.49 31.96 -24.38
CA MET A 440 -6.52 30.91 -24.30
C MET A 440 -6.97 30.68 -22.85
N PRO A 441 -8.27 30.59 -22.57
CA PRO A 441 -8.77 30.31 -21.22
C PRO A 441 -8.59 28.85 -20.84
N CYS A 442 -8.21 28.60 -19.58
CA CYS A 442 -8.28 27.27 -19.00
C CYS A 442 -9.74 26.93 -18.66
N TYR A 443 -10.30 25.88 -19.25
CA TYR A 443 -11.55 25.27 -18.79
C TYR A 443 -11.42 23.74 -18.76
N SER A 444 -11.62 23.18 -17.57
CA SER A 444 -12.10 21.81 -17.41
C SER A 444 -13.61 21.75 -17.71
N SER A 445 -14.14 20.54 -17.90
CA SER A 445 -15.51 20.24 -18.33
C SER A 445 -15.95 20.84 -19.69
N LEU A 446 -15.82 20.02 -20.73
CA LEU A 446 -16.80 19.87 -21.82
C LEU A 446 -16.49 18.54 -22.53
N MET A 447 -16.85 17.44 -21.87
CA MET A 447 -16.88 16.08 -22.46
C MET A 447 -18.29 15.82 -22.99
N ASP A 448 -18.71 16.64 -23.95
CA ASP A 448 -19.82 16.44 -24.89
C ASP A 448 -19.76 17.58 -25.94
N ASP A 449 -20.37 17.40 -27.10
CA ASP A 449 -20.52 18.40 -28.18
C ASP A 449 -19.26 19.04 -28.80
N VAL A 450 -18.33 18.20 -29.31
CA VAL A 450 -17.65 18.52 -30.59
C VAL A 450 -17.68 17.30 -31.51
N SER A 451 -18.54 17.33 -32.53
CA SER A 451 -18.63 16.26 -33.53
C SER A 451 -18.22 16.72 -34.94
N ASN A 452 -17.64 15.78 -35.71
CA ASN A 452 -17.72 15.68 -37.18
C ASN A 452 -17.03 16.69 -38.13
N VAL A 453 -16.17 17.65 -37.69
CA VAL A 453 -15.66 18.69 -38.63
C VAL A 453 -14.16 18.63 -39.01
N CYS A 454 -13.22 18.09 -38.22
CA CYS A 454 -11.79 18.27 -38.52
C CYS A 454 -10.81 17.11 -38.17
N LEU A 455 -11.09 15.86 -38.57
CA LEU A 455 -10.09 14.76 -38.53
C LEU A 455 -10.21 13.80 -39.75
N HIS A 456 -9.87 14.30 -40.95
CA HIS A 456 -9.74 13.50 -42.17
C HIS A 456 -8.39 13.74 -42.89
N SER A 457 -7.25 13.48 -42.22
CA SER A 457 -5.94 13.48 -42.89
C SER A 457 -4.82 12.61 -42.27
N GLU A 458 -4.95 12.07 -41.05
CA GLU A 458 -3.92 11.20 -40.43
C GLU A 458 -4.46 9.84 -39.96
N GLU A 459 -4.72 8.92 -40.90
CA GLU A 459 -4.89 7.51 -40.52
C GLU A 459 -3.50 6.87 -40.26
N ARG A 460 -3.04 6.95 -39.00
CA ARG A 460 -1.79 6.32 -38.57
C ARG A 460 -1.78 4.83 -38.90
N LEU A 461 -0.65 4.38 -39.46
CA LEU A 461 -0.44 3.07 -40.11
C LEU A 461 -1.08 1.87 -39.37
N PRO A 462 -1.56 0.84 -40.09
CA PRO A 462 -2.00 -0.43 -39.51
C PRO A 462 -0.98 -1.04 -38.53
N PHE A 463 -1.45 -1.71 -37.47
CA PHE A 463 -0.56 -2.33 -36.47
C PHE A 463 0.36 -3.40 -37.08
N SER A 464 -0.06 -4.01 -38.19
CA SER A 464 0.74 -4.95 -39.02
C SER A 464 1.93 -4.31 -39.75
N GLN A 465 1.91 -2.99 -39.93
CA GLN A 465 2.98 -2.19 -40.56
C GLN A 465 3.84 -1.44 -39.52
N ASN A 466 3.57 -1.62 -38.23
CA ASN A 466 4.24 -0.90 -37.16
C ASN A 466 5.60 -1.54 -36.80
N GLU A 467 6.69 -0.77 -36.88
CA GLU A 467 8.07 -1.27 -36.79
C GLU A 467 8.52 -1.67 -35.38
N TYR A 468 7.91 -1.15 -34.30
CA TYR A 468 8.36 -1.45 -32.93
C TYR A 468 8.34 -2.95 -32.61
N SER A 469 9.34 -3.38 -31.82
CA SER A 469 9.48 -4.76 -31.39
C SER A 469 8.35 -5.21 -30.45
N ALA A 470 8.08 -6.52 -30.42
CA ALA A 470 7.11 -7.11 -29.49
C ALA A 470 7.46 -6.83 -28.01
N GLN A 471 8.77 -6.76 -27.68
CA GLN A 471 9.23 -6.46 -26.33
C GLN A 471 8.96 -5.01 -25.91
N HIS A 472 9.24 -4.03 -26.78
CA HIS A 472 8.97 -2.61 -26.48
C HIS A 472 7.46 -2.34 -26.35
N ILE A 473 6.65 -2.96 -27.21
CA ILE A 473 5.18 -2.89 -27.11
C ILE A 473 4.69 -3.52 -25.79
N ALA A 474 5.24 -4.67 -25.38
CA ALA A 474 4.91 -5.29 -24.09
C ALA A 474 5.30 -4.38 -22.90
N GLN A 475 6.44 -3.71 -22.95
CA GLN A 475 6.87 -2.75 -21.92
C GLN A 475 5.92 -1.55 -21.82
N GLN A 476 5.52 -0.95 -22.96
CA GLN A 476 4.58 0.18 -22.95
C GLN A 476 3.16 -0.23 -22.53
N LEU A 477 2.65 -1.39 -22.96
CA LEU A 477 1.38 -1.93 -22.47
C LEU A 477 1.41 -2.22 -20.96
N THR A 478 2.56 -2.64 -20.43
CA THR A 478 2.79 -2.84 -18.98
C THR A 478 2.71 -1.51 -18.22
N LEU A 479 3.33 -0.45 -18.72
CA LEU A 479 3.22 0.89 -18.12
C LEU A 479 1.78 1.44 -18.15
N LEU A 480 1.05 1.24 -19.25
CA LEU A 480 -0.37 1.62 -19.37
C LEU A 480 -1.26 0.83 -18.39
N GLN A 481 -1.03 -0.48 -18.25
CA GLN A 481 -1.78 -1.30 -17.31
C GLN A 481 -1.45 -0.97 -15.84
N GLN A 482 -0.19 -0.61 -15.55
CA GLN A 482 0.23 -0.15 -14.24
C GLN A 482 -0.41 1.19 -13.85
N GLU A 483 -0.47 2.15 -14.78
CA GLU A 483 -1.10 3.47 -14.57
C GLU A 483 -2.54 3.34 -14.07
N ILE A 484 -3.33 2.44 -14.66
CA ILE A 484 -4.72 2.17 -14.26
C ILE A 484 -4.79 1.36 -12.96
N PHE A 485 -3.87 0.41 -12.74
CA PHE A 485 -3.89 -0.46 -11.55
C PHE A 485 -3.47 0.27 -10.26
N GLN A 486 -2.59 1.27 -10.34
CA GLN A 486 -2.14 2.06 -9.18
C GLN A 486 -3.25 2.90 -8.53
N GLY A 487 -4.36 3.18 -9.23
CA GLY A 487 -5.54 3.86 -8.66
C GLY A 487 -6.49 2.97 -7.85
N CYS A 488 -6.21 1.66 -7.72
CA CYS A 488 -7.17 0.70 -7.17
C CYS A 488 -6.94 0.42 -5.67
N HIS A 489 -8.00 0.46 -4.87
CA HIS A 489 -8.01 0.04 -3.47
C HIS A 489 -8.61 -1.39 -3.33
N PRO A 490 -8.13 -2.24 -2.40
CA PRO A 490 -8.66 -3.59 -2.13
C PRO A 490 -10.19 -3.71 -2.11
N VAL A 491 -10.88 -2.72 -1.53
CA VAL A 491 -12.34 -2.68 -1.39
C VAL A 491 -13.08 -2.72 -2.74
N HIS A 492 -12.48 -2.22 -3.82
CA HIS A 492 -13.12 -2.23 -5.15
C HIS A 492 -13.38 -3.63 -5.71
N PHE A 493 -12.74 -4.68 -5.16
CA PHE A 493 -12.97 -6.07 -5.57
C PHE A 493 -14.16 -6.75 -4.85
N LEU A 494 -14.64 -6.17 -3.75
CA LEU A 494 -15.69 -6.72 -2.90
C LEU A 494 -17.09 -6.57 -3.53
N ASN A 495 -17.95 -7.56 -3.28
CA ASN A 495 -19.32 -7.67 -3.79
C ASN A 495 -19.42 -7.52 -5.32
N SER A 496 -18.37 -7.85 -6.06
CA SER A 496 -18.27 -7.54 -7.49
C SER A 496 -19.33 -8.24 -8.34
N ARG A 497 -19.91 -9.37 -7.90
CA ARG A 497 -21.09 -9.98 -8.55
C ARG A 497 -22.33 -9.09 -8.49
N ILE A 498 -22.53 -8.38 -7.38
CA ILE A 498 -23.65 -7.44 -7.18
C ILE A 498 -23.45 -6.21 -8.07
N GLN A 499 -22.20 -5.77 -8.24
CA GLN A 499 -21.79 -4.76 -9.24
C GLN A 499 -21.88 -5.27 -10.71
N GLY A 500 -22.43 -6.45 -10.96
CA GLY A 500 -22.61 -7.00 -12.31
C GLY A 500 -21.40 -7.70 -12.93
N VAL A 501 -20.27 -7.82 -12.22
CA VAL A 501 -19.09 -8.55 -12.69
C VAL A 501 -19.37 -10.05 -12.71
N ARG A 502 -19.76 -10.56 -13.87
CA ARG A 502 -19.99 -12.00 -14.10
C ARG A 502 -18.79 -12.63 -14.80
N ASP A 503 -18.49 -13.86 -14.42
CA ASP A 503 -17.47 -14.67 -15.05
C ASP A 503 -17.86 -14.97 -16.51
N LYS A 504 -17.02 -14.56 -17.47
CA LYS A 504 -17.32 -14.64 -18.91
C LYS A 504 -17.03 -16.03 -19.47
N VAL A 505 -17.77 -17.02 -18.97
CA VAL A 505 -17.81 -18.35 -19.57
C VAL A 505 -18.48 -18.24 -20.96
N LEU A 506 -17.62 -18.14 -21.98
CA LEU A 506 -17.83 -18.36 -23.42
C LEU A 506 -19.26 -18.14 -24.00
N THR A 507 -19.33 -17.19 -24.94
CA THR A 507 -20.47 -16.82 -25.83
C THR A 507 -21.54 -15.87 -25.25
N PRO A 508 -21.52 -14.58 -25.66
CA PRO A 508 -22.62 -13.64 -25.38
C PRO A 508 -23.71 -13.75 -26.45
N ASN A 509 -24.62 -14.71 -26.31
CA ASN A 509 -25.75 -14.85 -27.24
C ASN A 509 -26.82 -13.75 -26.94
N LYS A 510 -26.57 -12.53 -27.42
CA LYS A 510 -27.44 -11.34 -27.25
C LYS A 510 -28.80 -11.53 -27.95
N ASN A 511 -29.74 -12.25 -27.33
CA ASN A 511 -31.15 -12.28 -27.77
C ASN A 511 -32.16 -12.84 -26.73
N VAL A 512 -31.89 -12.72 -25.43
CA VAL A 512 -32.88 -13.05 -24.37
C VAL A 512 -32.93 -11.91 -23.35
N SER A 513 -34.14 -11.39 -23.09
CA SER A 513 -34.38 -10.40 -22.04
C SER A 513 -34.43 -11.08 -20.66
N PRO A 514 -33.61 -10.67 -19.67
CA PRO A 514 -33.56 -11.34 -18.37
C PRO A 514 -34.65 -10.82 -17.42
N HIS A 515 -35.89 -11.29 -17.59
CA HIS A 515 -36.98 -11.03 -16.64
C HIS A 515 -37.20 -12.24 -15.73
N ILE A 516 -36.48 -12.28 -14.61
CA ILE A 516 -36.69 -13.25 -13.51
C ILE A 516 -36.78 -12.44 -12.21
N PRO A 517 -37.85 -12.58 -11.40
CA PRO A 517 -37.98 -11.82 -10.15
C PRO A 517 -36.97 -12.31 -9.09
N PRO A 518 -36.51 -11.43 -8.17
CA PRO A 518 -35.72 -11.86 -7.03
C PRO A 518 -36.58 -12.70 -6.08
N ALA A 519 -36.03 -13.82 -5.61
CA ALA A 519 -36.58 -14.53 -4.46
C ALA A 519 -36.12 -13.83 -3.17
N GLU A 520 -37.00 -13.79 -2.17
CA GLU A 520 -36.77 -13.07 -0.92
C GLU A 520 -35.81 -13.81 0.05
N SER A 521 -35.45 -13.14 1.16
CA SER A 521 -34.40 -13.46 2.15
C SER A 521 -32.95 -13.20 1.67
N SER A 522 -32.09 -12.50 2.43
CA SER A 522 -32.31 -11.76 3.69
C SER A 522 -31.33 -10.59 3.84
N SER A 523 -31.85 -9.40 4.18
CA SER A 523 -31.11 -8.28 4.80
C SER A 523 -29.71 -7.97 4.23
N VAL A 524 -29.63 -7.65 2.93
CA VAL A 524 -28.50 -6.89 2.38
C VAL A 524 -28.81 -5.40 2.56
N LEU A 525 -27.85 -4.63 3.07
CA LEU A 525 -27.96 -3.16 3.12
C LEU A 525 -27.77 -2.60 1.71
N VAL A 526 -28.85 -2.58 0.92
CA VAL A 526 -28.88 -1.95 -0.39
C VAL A 526 -29.01 -0.44 -0.20
N HIS A 527 -27.88 0.26 -0.20
CA HIS A 527 -27.90 1.71 -0.43
C HIS A 527 -28.19 1.97 -1.91
N GLU A 528 -29.25 2.74 -2.18
CA GLU A 528 -29.72 3.07 -3.53
C GLU A 528 -28.91 4.24 -4.10
N GLU A 529 -27.60 4.01 -4.29
CA GLU A 529 -26.70 4.98 -4.92
C GLU A 529 -26.37 4.57 -6.36
N THR A 530 -26.16 5.59 -7.20
CA THR A 530 -25.95 5.45 -8.65
C THR A 530 -24.79 4.52 -9.00
N PRO A 531 -24.77 3.91 -10.20
CA PRO A 531 -23.65 3.10 -10.68
C PRO A 531 -22.40 3.95 -10.93
N SER A 532 -21.70 4.31 -9.86
CA SER A 532 -20.38 4.93 -9.90
C SER A 532 -19.42 3.93 -10.55
N ASN A 533 -18.88 4.28 -11.74
CA ASN A 533 -17.97 3.42 -12.51
C ASN A 533 -16.76 3.02 -11.66
N THR A 534 -16.81 1.83 -11.04
CA THR A 534 -15.80 1.41 -10.06
C THR A 534 -14.45 1.22 -10.74
N TYR A 535 -13.35 1.46 -10.02
CA TYR A 535 -12.01 1.20 -10.55
C TYR A 535 -11.83 -0.25 -11.04
N LEU A 536 -12.55 -1.21 -10.43
CA LEU A 536 -12.68 -2.56 -10.95
C LEU A 536 -13.34 -2.56 -12.34
N GLN A 537 -14.52 -1.97 -12.49
CA GLN A 537 -15.21 -1.89 -13.79
C GLN A 537 -14.32 -1.21 -14.86
N GLN A 538 -13.53 -0.20 -14.51
CA GLN A 538 -12.55 0.44 -15.39
C GLN A 538 -11.44 -0.55 -15.82
N LEU A 539 -10.83 -1.27 -14.87
CA LEU A 539 -9.82 -2.31 -15.14
C LEU A 539 -10.36 -3.44 -16.03
N LEU A 540 -11.59 -3.90 -15.78
CA LEU A 540 -12.24 -4.94 -16.57
C LEU A 540 -12.56 -4.44 -18.00
N THR A 541 -13.08 -3.22 -18.13
CA THR A 541 -13.38 -2.59 -19.42
C THR A 541 -12.11 -2.34 -20.23
N TYR A 542 -11.02 -1.91 -19.60
CA TYR A 542 -9.71 -1.80 -20.25
C TYR A 542 -9.21 -3.17 -20.74
N ALA A 543 -9.32 -4.21 -19.90
CA ALA A 543 -8.92 -5.56 -20.27
C ALA A 543 -9.73 -6.11 -21.48
N ASP A 544 -11.05 -5.89 -21.48
CA ASP A 544 -11.92 -6.19 -22.62
C ASP A 544 -11.51 -5.41 -23.88
N SER A 545 -11.18 -4.13 -23.73
CA SER A 545 -10.79 -3.25 -24.85
C SER A 545 -9.48 -3.71 -25.50
N VAL A 546 -8.49 -4.12 -24.70
CA VAL A 546 -7.22 -4.68 -25.20
C VAL A 546 -7.47 -6.02 -25.92
N ALA A 547 -8.29 -6.90 -25.35
CA ALA A 547 -8.65 -8.17 -26.00
C ALA A 547 -9.40 -7.96 -27.34
N ASN A 548 -10.40 -7.05 -27.37
CA ASN A 548 -11.19 -6.76 -28.57
C ASN A 548 -10.31 -6.11 -29.67
N TRP A 549 -9.43 -5.19 -29.29
CA TRP A 549 -8.42 -4.60 -30.18
C TRP A 549 -7.54 -5.67 -30.84
N ILE A 550 -6.98 -6.60 -30.05
CA ILE A 550 -6.14 -7.69 -30.56
C ILE A 550 -6.92 -8.56 -31.55
N SER A 551 -8.16 -8.97 -31.21
CA SER A 551 -9.00 -9.74 -32.14
C SER A 551 -9.30 -8.98 -33.44
N ALA A 552 -9.66 -7.69 -33.35
CA ALA A 552 -10.04 -6.87 -34.49
C ALA A 552 -8.88 -6.66 -35.48
N GLU A 553 -7.67 -6.34 -35.00
CA GLU A 553 -6.48 -6.12 -35.85
C GLU A 553 -6.10 -7.37 -36.66
N ILE A 554 -6.22 -8.56 -36.05
CA ILE A 554 -5.97 -9.84 -36.74
C ILE A 554 -7.04 -10.07 -37.82
N VAL A 555 -8.32 -9.85 -37.49
CA VAL A 555 -9.47 -10.13 -38.37
C VAL A 555 -9.60 -9.12 -39.53
N ILE A 556 -9.07 -7.91 -39.38
CA ILE A 556 -9.07 -6.87 -40.44
C ILE A 556 -7.95 -7.12 -41.47
N CYS A 557 -6.91 -7.90 -41.18
CA CYS A 557 -5.78 -8.11 -42.08
C CYS A 557 -6.18 -8.73 -43.44
N ASP A 558 -5.80 -8.05 -44.53
CA ASP A 558 -6.15 -8.39 -45.93
C ASP A 558 -5.53 -9.70 -46.45
N SER A 559 -4.67 -10.36 -45.68
CA SER A 559 -4.01 -11.60 -46.09
C SER A 559 -3.67 -12.53 -44.93
N VAL A 560 -3.68 -13.83 -45.19
CA VAL A 560 -3.23 -14.85 -44.24
C VAL A 560 -1.76 -14.63 -43.83
N LYS A 561 -0.91 -14.06 -44.71
CA LYS A 561 0.49 -13.74 -44.39
C LYS A 561 0.60 -12.63 -43.33
N THR A 562 -0.21 -11.58 -43.43
CA THR A 562 -0.27 -10.51 -42.41
C THR A 562 -0.93 -10.98 -41.11
N GLN A 563 -1.94 -11.85 -41.19
CA GLN A 563 -2.51 -12.53 -40.01
C GLN A 563 -1.46 -13.36 -39.25
N VAL A 564 -0.67 -14.19 -39.95
CA VAL A 564 0.43 -14.99 -39.37
C VAL A 564 1.47 -14.10 -38.68
N ALA A 565 1.83 -12.97 -39.30
CA ALA A 565 2.75 -12.01 -38.71
C ALA A 565 2.19 -11.36 -37.43
N LEU A 566 0.92 -10.94 -37.43
CA LEU A 566 0.28 -10.39 -36.23
C LEU A 566 0.08 -11.42 -35.11
N LEU A 567 -0.38 -12.63 -35.43
CA LEU A 567 -0.50 -13.72 -34.46
C LEU A 567 0.85 -14.00 -33.78
N THR A 568 1.92 -14.07 -34.57
CA THR A 568 3.29 -14.21 -34.05
C THR A 568 3.68 -13.03 -33.16
N LYS A 569 3.44 -11.79 -33.59
CA LYS A 569 3.78 -10.58 -32.83
C LYS A 569 3.02 -10.50 -31.50
N TYR A 570 1.73 -10.82 -31.48
CA TYR A 570 0.92 -10.83 -30.26
C TYR A 570 1.29 -11.97 -29.32
N LEU A 571 1.59 -13.18 -29.82
CA LEU A 571 2.07 -14.28 -28.97
C LEU A 571 3.40 -13.92 -28.27
N TRP A 572 4.34 -13.27 -28.96
CA TRP A 572 5.55 -12.75 -28.33
C TRP A 572 5.28 -11.63 -27.31
N ILE A 573 4.36 -10.70 -27.59
CA ILE A 573 3.91 -9.70 -26.59
C ILE A 573 3.37 -10.40 -25.34
N GLY A 574 2.51 -11.42 -25.50
CA GLY A 574 1.97 -12.22 -24.40
C GLY A 574 3.07 -12.94 -23.60
N LYS A 575 4.05 -13.55 -24.27
CA LYS A 575 5.20 -14.20 -23.60
C LYS A 575 6.02 -13.21 -22.78
N TYR A 576 6.38 -12.05 -23.35
CA TYR A 576 7.13 -11.02 -22.63
C TYR A 576 6.34 -10.43 -21.45
N CYS A 577 5.02 -10.27 -21.57
CA CYS A 577 4.16 -9.87 -20.45
C CYS A 577 4.16 -10.95 -19.33
N TYR A 578 4.08 -12.24 -19.68
CA TYR A 578 4.17 -13.33 -18.71
C TYR A 578 5.54 -13.40 -18.01
N GLU A 579 6.64 -13.37 -18.78
CA GLU A 579 8.03 -13.40 -18.28
C GLU A 579 8.33 -12.21 -17.34
N SER A 580 7.73 -11.04 -17.61
CA SER A 580 7.81 -9.84 -16.77
C SER A 580 6.79 -9.80 -15.62
N ARG A 581 6.00 -10.86 -15.38
CA ARG A 581 4.92 -10.92 -14.37
C ARG A 581 3.77 -9.91 -14.57
N ASN A 582 3.61 -9.37 -15.77
CA ASN A 582 2.39 -8.69 -16.19
C ASN A 582 1.35 -9.73 -16.66
N PHE A 583 0.75 -10.41 -15.67
CA PHE A 583 -0.30 -11.40 -15.91
C PHE A 583 -1.60 -10.76 -16.44
N ALA A 584 -1.87 -9.50 -16.10
CA ALA A 584 -2.99 -8.73 -16.64
C ALA A 584 -2.97 -8.68 -18.19
N THR A 585 -1.90 -8.15 -18.78
CA THR A 585 -1.79 -8.06 -20.25
C THR A 585 -1.56 -9.42 -20.90
N ALA A 586 -0.86 -10.36 -20.25
CA ALA A 586 -0.75 -11.73 -20.77
C ALA A 586 -2.12 -12.41 -20.92
N MET A 587 -3.04 -12.21 -19.96
CA MET A 587 -4.41 -12.74 -20.05
C MET A 587 -5.30 -11.97 -21.04
N GLN A 588 -5.06 -10.67 -21.25
CA GLN A 588 -5.74 -9.87 -22.29
C GLN A 588 -5.35 -10.35 -23.70
N VAL A 589 -4.05 -10.58 -23.93
CA VAL A 589 -3.53 -11.18 -25.17
C VAL A 589 -4.14 -12.55 -25.41
N LEU A 590 -4.15 -13.41 -24.38
CA LEU A 590 -4.77 -14.73 -24.48
C LEU A 590 -6.27 -14.62 -24.82
N GLY A 591 -7.03 -13.75 -24.14
CA GLY A 591 -8.46 -13.54 -24.43
C GLY A 591 -8.74 -13.05 -25.86
N GLY A 592 -7.90 -12.14 -26.39
CA GLY A 592 -8.00 -11.67 -27.77
C GLY A 592 -7.66 -12.74 -28.82
N LEU A 593 -6.74 -13.67 -28.50
CA LEU A 593 -6.37 -14.80 -29.36
C LEU A 593 -7.36 -15.97 -29.25
N GLU A 594 -7.99 -16.17 -28.09
CA GLU A 594 -8.99 -17.22 -27.85
C GLU A 594 -10.40 -16.83 -28.28
N ASN A 595 -10.59 -15.63 -28.83
CA ASN A 595 -11.84 -15.24 -29.48
C ASN A 595 -12.27 -16.28 -30.54
N VAL A 596 -13.57 -16.62 -30.56
CA VAL A 596 -14.12 -17.71 -31.39
C VAL A 596 -13.79 -17.56 -32.87
N ILE A 597 -13.80 -16.33 -33.40
CA ILE A 597 -13.47 -16.03 -34.80
C ILE A 597 -11.97 -16.22 -35.02
N VAL A 598 -11.14 -15.61 -34.16
CA VAL A 598 -9.68 -15.65 -34.28
C VAL A 598 -9.19 -17.09 -34.25
N ARG A 599 -9.72 -17.94 -33.35
CA ARG A 599 -9.42 -19.39 -33.28
C ARG A 599 -9.78 -20.19 -34.55
N GLN A 600 -10.66 -19.69 -35.40
CA GLN A 600 -11.10 -20.37 -36.63
C GLN A 600 -10.27 -19.99 -37.88
N LEU A 601 -9.41 -18.98 -37.78
CA LEU A 601 -8.64 -18.47 -38.93
C LEU A 601 -7.67 -19.50 -39.52
N PRO A 602 -7.51 -19.56 -40.86
CA PRO A 602 -6.56 -20.46 -41.52
C PRO A 602 -5.09 -20.14 -41.20
N ALA A 603 -4.81 -18.94 -40.67
CA ALA A 603 -3.47 -18.49 -40.29
C ALA A 603 -2.78 -19.40 -39.26
N TRP A 604 -3.51 -19.99 -38.30
CA TRP A 604 -2.93 -20.87 -37.27
C TRP A 604 -2.16 -22.07 -37.85
N LYS A 605 -2.54 -22.56 -39.04
CA LYS A 605 -1.86 -23.68 -39.72
C LYS A 605 -0.47 -23.34 -40.28
N HIS A 606 -0.11 -22.06 -40.29
CA HIS A 606 1.10 -21.53 -40.90
C HIS A 606 2.09 -20.93 -39.87
N LEU A 607 1.78 -21.03 -38.57
CA LEU A 607 2.68 -20.69 -37.49
C LEU A 607 3.69 -21.82 -37.24
N SER A 608 4.87 -21.50 -36.71
CA SER A 608 5.86 -22.49 -36.29
C SER A 608 5.50 -23.11 -34.94
N SER A 609 5.97 -24.33 -34.66
CA SER A 609 5.66 -25.04 -33.40
C SER A 609 5.99 -24.17 -32.18
N LYS A 610 7.18 -23.57 -32.14
CA LYS A 610 7.65 -22.65 -31.10
C LYS A 610 6.71 -21.47 -30.82
N VAL A 611 5.96 -21.02 -31.82
CA VAL A 611 4.98 -19.93 -31.65
C VAL A 611 3.64 -20.47 -31.15
N CYS A 612 3.22 -21.66 -31.58
CA CYS A 612 2.06 -22.36 -31.01
C CYS A 612 2.29 -22.80 -29.55
N GLU A 613 3.49 -23.24 -29.20
CA GLU A 613 3.90 -23.62 -27.84
C GLU A 613 3.65 -22.48 -26.84
N ILE A 614 3.87 -21.21 -27.23
CA ILE A 614 3.58 -20.02 -26.41
C ILE A 614 2.08 -19.90 -26.08
N LEU A 615 1.17 -20.31 -26.98
CA LEU A 615 -0.26 -20.27 -26.69
C LEU A 615 -0.64 -21.28 -25.61
N GLU A 616 -0.03 -22.47 -25.63
CA GLU A 616 -0.27 -23.51 -24.63
C GLU A 616 0.40 -23.16 -23.28
N GLU A 617 1.58 -22.52 -23.28
CA GLU A 617 2.16 -21.89 -22.09
C GLU A 617 1.20 -20.89 -21.45
N LEU A 618 0.65 -19.95 -22.23
CA LEU A 618 -0.29 -18.93 -21.74
C LEU A 618 -1.58 -19.55 -21.19
N ARG A 619 -2.09 -20.64 -21.79
CA ARG A 619 -3.21 -21.42 -21.23
C ARG A 619 -2.86 -22.09 -19.90
N ALA A 620 -1.70 -22.72 -19.81
CA ALA A 620 -1.23 -23.34 -18.57
C ALA A 620 -1.10 -22.30 -17.44
N VAL A 621 -0.61 -21.10 -17.76
CA VAL A 621 -0.59 -19.94 -16.84
C VAL A 621 -2.01 -19.53 -16.45
N GLN A 622 -2.98 -19.46 -17.36
CA GLN A 622 -4.38 -19.16 -17.00
C GLN A 622 -4.95 -20.19 -16.01
N VAL A 623 -4.69 -21.49 -16.23
CA VAL A 623 -5.15 -22.56 -15.34
C VAL A 623 -4.49 -22.46 -13.97
N PHE A 624 -3.17 -22.24 -13.93
CA PHE A 624 -2.42 -22.04 -12.68
C PHE A 624 -2.97 -20.85 -11.87
N LEU A 625 -3.11 -19.68 -12.50
CA LEU A 625 -3.64 -18.47 -11.84
C LEU A 625 -5.07 -18.64 -11.30
N LYS A 626 -5.88 -19.52 -11.92
CA LYS A 626 -7.24 -19.83 -11.48
C LYS A 626 -7.33 -20.93 -10.40
N SER A 627 -6.23 -21.61 -10.10
CA SER A 627 -6.22 -22.80 -9.22
C SER A 627 -5.95 -22.51 -7.74
N ASP A 628 -5.32 -21.37 -7.45
CA ASP A 628 -4.86 -20.95 -6.12
C ASP A 628 -4.97 -19.41 -6.04
N ASP A 629 -5.61 -18.90 -4.99
CA ASP A 629 -5.91 -17.48 -4.76
C ASP A 629 -4.71 -16.67 -4.25
N LEU A 630 -3.64 -17.36 -3.82
CA LEU A 630 -2.39 -16.80 -3.31
C LEU A 630 -1.18 -17.13 -4.20
N CYS A 631 -1.37 -17.82 -5.34
CA CYS A 631 -0.30 -18.34 -6.21
C CYS A 631 0.75 -17.30 -6.63
N LEU A 632 0.35 -16.02 -6.77
CA LEU A 632 1.24 -14.92 -7.15
C LEU A 632 2.15 -14.43 -6.02
N MET A 633 1.79 -14.71 -4.76
CA MET A 633 2.49 -14.30 -3.53
C MET A 633 3.49 -15.35 -3.02
N GLY A 634 3.53 -16.53 -3.66
CA GLY A 634 4.44 -17.62 -3.29
C GLY A 634 5.91 -17.31 -3.57
N GLY A 635 6.77 -17.56 -2.58
CA GLY A 635 8.24 -17.44 -2.68
C GLY A 635 8.80 -16.08 -2.25
N GLU A 636 9.92 -16.09 -1.54
CA GLU A 636 10.49 -14.87 -0.96
C GLU A 636 11.10 -13.91 -2.01
N HIS A 637 11.67 -14.47 -3.08
CA HIS A 637 12.21 -13.68 -4.20
C HIS A 637 11.15 -13.15 -5.17
N THR A 638 9.87 -13.57 -5.07
CA THR A 638 8.79 -13.04 -5.93
C THR A 638 8.20 -11.76 -5.37
N LYS A 639 8.10 -11.64 -4.03
CA LYS A 639 7.61 -10.45 -3.30
C LYS A 639 8.27 -9.13 -3.73
N LYS A 640 9.54 -9.17 -4.16
CA LYS A 640 10.32 -8.00 -4.58
C LYS A 640 10.24 -7.68 -6.08
N ARG A 641 9.50 -8.45 -6.88
CA ARG A 641 9.36 -8.21 -8.33
C ARG A 641 8.03 -7.51 -8.65
N PRO A 642 8.03 -6.45 -9.46
CA PRO A 642 6.79 -5.83 -9.91
C PRO A 642 5.92 -6.87 -10.62
N THR A 643 4.61 -6.81 -10.37
CA THR A 643 3.64 -7.83 -10.76
C THR A 643 2.31 -7.15 -11.05
N LEU A 644 1.65 -7.44 -12.17
CA LEU A 644 0.28 -6.97 -12.44
C LEU A 644 -0.67 -8.16 -12.49
N PRO A 645 -1.55 -8.36 -11.49
CA PRO A 645 -2.50 -9.46 -11.48
C PRO A 645 -3.60 -9.24 -12.52
N SER A 646 -4.15 -10.33 -13.08
CA SER A 646 -5.37 -10.22 -13.88
C SER A 646 -6.54 -9.87 -12.97
N ALA A 647 -7.07 -8.64 -13.09
CA ALA A 647 -8.20 -8.16 -12.28
C ALA A 647 -9.44 -9.07 -12.38
N HIS A 648 -9.67 -9.69 -13.55
CA HIS A 648 -10.70 -10.70 -13.74
C HIS A 648 -10.50 -11.94 -12.84
N ILE A 649 -9.26 -12.44 -12.71
CA ILE A 649 -8.96 -13.65 -11.91
C ILE A 649 -8.93 -13.31 -10.42
N LEU A 650 -8.41 -12.14 -10.03
CA LEU A 650 -8.45 -11.69 -8.63
C LEU A 650 -9.90 -11.46 -8.17
N ALA A 651 -10.75 -10.86 -9.00
CA ALA A 651 -12.19 -10.77 -8.73
C ALA A 651 -12.83 -12.16 -8.65
N MET A 652 -12.53 -13.08 -9.57
CA MET A 652 -13.04 -14.46 -9.53
C MET A 652 -12.73 -15.15 -8.19
N HIS A 653 -11.51 -15.03 -7.66
CA HIS A 653 -11.11 -15.60 -6.36
C HIS A 653 -11.87 -14.99 -5.18
N VAL A 654 -11.96 -13.65 -5.12
CA VAL A 654 -12.78 -12.95 -4.11
C VAL A 654 -14.24 -13.41 -4.18
N GLN A 655 -14.80 -13.49 -5.38
CA GLN A 655 -16.18 -13.95 -5.61
C GLN A 655 -16.42 -15.42 -5.28
N GLN A 656 -15.39 -16.28 -5.29
CA GLN A 656 -15.49 -17.66 -4.81
C GLN A 656 -15.56 -17.69 -3.28
N LEU A 657 -14.70 -16.92 -2.60
CA LEU A 657 -14.75 -16.76 -1.15
C LEU A 657 -16.05 -16.09 -0.67
N GLU A 658 -16.67 -15.23 -1.47
CA GLU A 658 -17.97 -14.60 -1.15
C GLU A 658 -19.16 -15.59 -1.12
N ILE A 659 -19.05 -16.79 -1.70
CA ILE A 659 -20.17 -17.75 -1.79
C ILE A 659 -20.67 -18.20 -0.40
N GLY A 660 -22.00 -18.36 -0.28
CA GLY A 660 -22.67 -18.86 0.92
C GLY A 660 -22.80 -17.85 2.06
N ALA A 661 -23.64 -18.17 3.06
CA ALA A 661 -23.99 -17.23 4.12
C ALA A 661 -22.77 -16.75 4.93
N PHE A 662 -22.62 -15.42 5.06
CA PHE A 662 -21.63 -14.80 5.95
C PHE A 662 -21.97 -14.97 7.43
N THR A 663 -23.25 -15.09 7.76
CA THR A 663 -23.76 -15.26 9.13
C THR A 663 -23.92 -16.73 9.53
N LEU A 664 -23.89 -16.98 10.84
CA LEU A 664 -24.35 -18.19 11.50
C LEU A 664 -25.87 -18.13 11.72
N THR A 665 -26.48 -19.24 12.15
CA THR A 665 -27.89 -19.30 12.55
C THR A 665 -28.24 -18.39 13.75
N THR A 666 -27.23 -17.96 14.51
CA THR A 666 -27.33 -16.97 15.59
C THR A 666 -27.32 -15.52 15.10
N GLY A 667 -27.14 -15.27 13.80
CA GLY A 667 -26.94 -13.92 13.23
C GLY A 667 -25.50 -13.40 13.31
N ALA A 668 -24.62 -14.03 14.11
CA ALA A 668 -23.20 -13.64 14.20
C ALA A 668 -22.44 -13.87 12.89
N TYR A 669 -21.56 -12.95 12.52
CA TYR A 669 -20.77 -12.98 11.27
C TYR A 669 -19.51 -13.85 11.43
N LYS A 670 -19.26 -14.72 10.44
CA LYS A 670 -18.11 -15.65 10.39
C LYS A 670 -16.82 -14.90 10.10
N TRP A 671 -16.08 -14.53 11.15
CA TRP A 671 -14.82 -13.83 11.03
C TRP A 671 -13.78 -14.61 10.21
N THR A 672 -13.76 -15.94 10.30
CA THR A 672 -12.86 -16.77 9.48
C THR A 672 -13.05 -16.58 7.98
N LYS A 673 -14.30 -16.51 7.49
CA LYS A 673 -14.62 -16.23 6.07
C LYS A 673 -14.18 -14.83 5.67
N LEU A 674 -14.47 -13.85 6.52
CA LEU A 674 -14.13 -12.44 6.31
C LEU A 674 -12.60 -12.22 6.28
N ARG A 675 -11.86 -12.87 7.18
CA ARG A 675 -10.39 -12.84 7.26
C ARG A 675 -9.75 -13.39 5.97
N SER A 676 -10.27 -14.48 5.41
CA SER A 676 -9.81 -14.99 4.10
C SER A 676 -10.02 -14.00 2.97
N ILE A 677 -11.19 -13.34 2.89
CA ILE A 677 -11.46 -12.32 1.87
C ILE A 677 -10.49 -11.13 2.03
N ALA A 678 -10.31 -10.63 3.26
CA ALA A 678 -9.37 -9.55 3.56
C ALA A 678 -7.94 -9.88 3.12
N LYS A 679 -7.50 -11.11 3.36
CA LYS A 679 -6.19 -11.63 2.91
C LYS A 679 -6.08 -11.65 1.38
N VAL A 680 -7.10 -12.10 0.65
CA VAL A 680 -7.06 -12.09 -0.83
C VAL A 680 -7.04 -10.68 -1.40
N VAL A 681 -7.86 -9.74 -0.89
CA VAL A 681 -7.89 -8.37 -1.43
C VAL A 681 -6.67 -7.53 -1.05
N SER A 682 -6.03 -7.78 0.09
CA SER A 682 -4.80 -7.08 0.49
C SER A 682 -3.64 -7.24 -0.51
N GLN A 683 -3.68 -8.29 -1.35
CA GLN A 683 -2.74 -8.48 -2.46
C GLN A 683 -2.72 -7.30 -3.45
N VAL A 684 -3.80 -6.52 -3.58
CA VAL A 684 -3.85 -5.35 -4.48
C VAL A 684 -2.74 -4.35 -4.12
N HIS A 685 -2.60 -4.00 -2.84
CA HIS A 685 -1.55 -3.10 -2.37
C HIS A 685 -0.16 -3.75 -2.42
N ALA A 686 -0.05 -5.06 -2.16
CA ALA A 686 1.21 -5.80 -2.33
C ALA A 686 1.78 -5.70 -3.76
N PHE A 687 0.91 -5.77 -4.76
CA PHE A 687 1.28 -5.63 -6.18
C PHE A 687 1.49 -4.19 -6.63
N GLN A 688 1.14 -3.18 -5.82
CA GLN A 688 1.37 -1.76 -6.11
C GLN A 688 2.70 -1.25 -5.55
N GLU A 689 3.25 -1.87 -4.50
CA GLU A 689 4.50 -1.46 -3.83
C GLU A 689 5.71 -1.50 -4.79
N ALA A 690 5.77 -2.49 -5.68
CA ALA A 690 6.84 -2.66 -6.65
C ALA A 690 6.40 -2.16 -8.05
N VAL A 691 7.06 -1.09 -8.52
CA VAL A 691 6.79 -0.41 -9.80
C VAL A 691 7.75 -0.91 -10.90
N TYR A 692 7.25 -1.08 -12.13
CA TYR A 692 8.06 -1.45 -13.29
C TYR A 692 9.04 -0.33 -13.71
N PRO A 693 10.37 -0.58 -13.76
CA PRO A 693 11.39 0.43 -14.08
C PRO A 693 11.56 0.66 -15.61
N TYR A 694 10.47 0.67 -16.38
CA TYR A 694 10.51 0.89 -17.83
C TYR A 694 10.38 2.37 -18.18
N THR A 695 11.09 2.81 -19.22
CA THR A 695 11.00 4.19 -19.74
C THR A 695 9.71 4.40 -20.54
N PRO A 696 8.95 5.49 -20.31
CA PRO A 696 7.69 5.73 -21.00
C PRO A 696 7.90 6.35 -22.40
N ASP A 697 7.63 5.58 -23.45
CA ASP A 697 7.56 6.06 -24.82
C ASP A 697 6.19 6.72 -25.04
N ARG A 698 6.16 8.04 -25.08
CA ARG A 698 4.90 8.80 -25.15
C ARG A 698 4.20 8.70 -26.51
N GLU A 699 4.94 8.53 -27.59
CA GLU A 699 4.38 8.42 -28.94
C GLU A 699 3.74 7.04 -29.14
N LEU A 700 4.44 5.98 -28.76
CA LEU A 700 3.90 4.62 -28.78
C LEU A 700 2.74 4.47 -27.78
N GLN A 701 2.81 5.04 -26.57
CA GLN A 701 1.69 5.05 -25.63
C GLN A 701 0.45 5.76 -26.19
N ALA A 702 0.62 6.92 -26.85
CA ALA A 702 -0.49 7.65 -27.48
C ALA A 702 -1.10 6.86 -28.65
N TYR A 703 -0.26 6.26 -29.49
CA TYR A 703 -0.70 5.37 -30.57
C TYR A 703 -1.46 4.14 -30.03
N LEU A 704 -0.94 3.45 -29.01
CA LEU A 704 -1.58 2.28 -28.42
C LEU A 704 -2.94 2.62 -27.81
N ARG A 705 -3.03 3.69 -27.00
CA ARG A 705 -4.31 4.17 -26.46
C ARG A 705 -5.33 4.42 -27.59
N LEU A 706 -4.93 5.14 -28.65
CA LEU A 706 -5.79 5.43 -29.81
C LEU A 706 -6.29 4.16 -30.52
N ARG A 707 -5.44 3.15 -30.74
CA ARG A 707 -5.85 1.87 -31.36
C ARG A 707 -6.81 1.09 -30.46
N ILE A 708 -6.52 1.01 -29.16
CA ILE A 708 -7.39 0.33 -28.18
C ILE A 708 -8.77 1.00 -28.14
N THR A 709 -8.84 2.33 -28.05
CA THR A 709 -10.11 3.07 -28.08
C THR A 709 -10.87 2.88 -29.40
N ARG A 710 -10.19 2.94 -30.56
CA ARG A 710 -10.80 2.71 -31.89
C ARG A 710 -11.52 1.36 -32.01
N PHE A 711 -11.04 0.33 -31.32
CA PHE A 711 -11.58 -1.02 -31.39
C PHE A 711 -12.32 -1.50 -30.14
N THR A 712 -12.44 -0.67 -29.10
CA THR A 712 -13.12 -1.01 -27.82
C THR A 712 -14.53 -1.56 -28.04
N THR A 713 -15.35 -0.89 -28.86
CA THR A 713 -16.74 -1.27 -29.16
C THR A 713 -16.89 -2.00 -30.51
N ALA A 714 -15.81 -2.51 -31.09
CA ALA A 714 -15.86 -3.15 -32.40
C ALA A 714 -16.60 -4.50 -32.35
N ASP A 715 -17.47 -4.74 -33.33
CA ASP A 715 -18.09 -6.04 -33.56
C ASP A 715 -17.19 -6.89 -34.46
N ILE A 716 -16.47 -7.83 -33.86
CA ILE A 716 -15.54 -8.73 -34.55
C ILE A 716 -16.28 -9.63 -35.56
N HIS A 717 -17.53 -10.04 -35.30
CA HIS A 717 -18.30 -10.85 -36.26
C HIS A 717 -18.57 -10.07 -37.54
N ARG A 718 -18.97 -8.79 -37.40
CA ARG A 718 -19.19 -7.90 -38.55
C ARG A 718 -17.89 -7.58 -39.28
N LEU A 719 -16.78 -7.38 -38.56
CA LEU A 719 -15.47 -7.19 -39.18
C LEU A 719 -15.01 -8.43 -39.95
N ALA A 720 -15.26 -9.63 -39.41
CA ALA A 720 -14.82 -10.87 -40.02
C ALA A 720 -15.55 -11.21 -41.32
N GLY A 721 -16.86 -10.96 -41.36
CA GLY A 721 -17.69 -11.18 -42.56
C GLY A 721 -17.40 -10.24 -43.72
N ASN A 722 -16.69 -9.12 -43.48
CA ASN A 722 -16.33 -8.13 -44.49
C ASN A 722 -14.97 -8.40 -45.17
N ASN A 723 -14.25 -9.47 -44.81
CA ASN A 723 -12.90 -9.75 -45.30
C ASN A 723 -12.73 -11.22 -45.72
N ASP A 724 -12.63 -11.45 -47.04
CA ASP A 724 -12.45 -12.77 -47.67
C ASP A 724 -11.20 -13.53 -47.19
N ALA A 725 -10.19 -12.86 -46.63
CA ALA A 725 -8.99 -13.50 -46.11
C ALA A 725 -9.23 -14.34 -44.84
N ASN A 726 -10.30 -14.06 -44.09
CA ASN A 726 -10.64 -14.79 -42.85
C ASN A 726 -11.21 -16.18 -43.13
N PHE A 727 -12.12 -16.26 -44.10
CA PHE A 727 -12.88 -17.47 -44.41
C PHE A 727 -12.88 -17.68 -45.93
N GLN A 728 -11.93 -18.47 -46.43
CA GLN A 728 -11.95 -18.91 -47.83
C GLN A 728 -13.33 -19.49 -48.18
N GLN A 729 -13.85 -19.08 -49.35
CA GLN A 729 -15.25 -19.24 -49.77
C GLN A 729 -15.68 -20.70 -50.01
N SER A 730 -15.74 -21.47 -48.91
CA SER A 730 -16.32 -22.80 -48.86
C SER A 730 -17.81 -22.78 -49.23
N SER A 731 -18.50 -21.68 -48.94
CA SER A 731 -19.86 -21.35 -49.39
C SER A 731 -19.97 -21.33 -50.93
N GLU A 732 -19.09 -20.63 -51.64
CA GLU A 732 -19.08 -20.65 -53.10
C GLU A 732 -18.79 -22.06 -53.64
N HIS A 733 -17.77 -22.74 -53.13
CA HIS A 733 -17.41 -24.06 -53.67
C HIS A 733 -18.46 -25.14 -53.36
N GLN A 734 -19.19 -25.03 -52.24
CA GLN A 734 -20.35 -25.87 -51.94
C GLN A 734 -21.56 -25.48 -52.79
N THR A 735 -21.91 -24.19 -52.89
CA THR A 735 -23.05 -23.71 -53.70
C THR A 735 -22.86 -24.04 -55.18
N ARG A 736 -21.67 -23.85 -55.75
CA ARG A 736 -21.33 -24.29 -57.12
C ARG A 736 -21.46 -25.80 -57.26
N ARG A 737 -20.98 -26.61 -56.29
CA ARG A 737 -21.18 -28.08 -56.28
C ARG A 737 -22.66 -28.49 -56.19
N ILE A 738 -23.49 -27.75 -55.44
CA ILE A 738 -24.93 -27.99 -55.30
C ILE A 738 -25.66 -27.62 -56.59
N GLN A 739 -25.35 -26.46 -57.17
CA GLN A 739 -25.84 -26.04 -58.48
C GLN A 739 -25.42 -26.99 -59.61
N ASP A 740 -24.20 -27.55 -59.57
CA ASP A 740 -23.71 -28.52 -60.56
C ASP A 740 -24.23 -29.94 -60.34
N LYS A 741 -24.74 -30.26 -59.15
CA LYS A 741 -25.59 -31.44 -58.93
C LYS A 741 -27.00 -31.18 -59.45
N LEU A 742 -27.61 -30.05 -59.12
CA LEU A 742 -28.94 -29.66 -59.60
C LEU A 742 -29.02 -29.55 -61.14
N ARG A 743 -27.99 -28.97 -61.78
CA ARG A 743 -27.89 -28.93 -63.26
C ARG A 743 -27.78 -30.31 -63.88
N ARG A 744 -26.99 -31.22 -63.29
CA ARG A 744 -26.91 -32.63 -63.73
C ARG A 744 -28.22 -33.38 -63.53
N VAL A 745 -28.87 -33.22 -62.38
CA VAL A 745 -30.19 -33.81 -62.10
C VAL A 745 -31.24 -33.30 -63.08
N LYS A 746 -31.27 -31.99 -63.37
CA LYS A 746 -32.17 -31.41 -64.39
C LYS A 746 -31.89 -31.98 -65.78
N ALA A 747 -30.62 -32.17 -66.15
CA ALA A 747 -30.22 -32.79 -67.41
C ALA A 747 -30.42 -34.32 -67.48
N THR A 748 -30.94 -34.95 -66.42
CA THR A 748 -31.47 -36.33 -66.43
C THR A 748 -33.01 -36.39 -66.33
N PHE A 749 -33.67 -35.22 -66.35
CA PHE A 749 -35.13 -35.07 -66.44
C PHE A 749 -35.56 -34.27 -67.69
N GLN A 750 -34.67 -34.19 -68.68
CA GLN A 750 -34.90 -33.71 -70.05
C GLN A 750 -34.37 -34.76 -71.04
#